data_AF-A0A7G2EJS4-F1
#
_entry.id   AF-A0A7G2EJS4-F1
#
_cell.length_a   1.000
_cell.length_b   1.000
_cell.length_c   1.000
_cell.angle_alpha   90.00
_cell.angle_beta   90.00
_cell.angle_gamma   90.00
#
_symmetry.space_group_name_H-M   'P 1'
#
loop_
_entity.id
_entity.type
_entity.pdbx_description
1 polymer ?
#
loop_
_entity_poly.entity_id
_entity_poly.type
_entity_poly.pdbx_seq_one_letter_code
_entity_poly.pdbx_strand_id
1 'polypeptide(L)'
;MVYNTSCLILPLALIILDFTLISSLAHPIPSTLNVLSYGAKPDGSKDSTKAFLAAWDVACASANPTTIIVPKGRFLVGNLVFHGNECKQAPISIRIAGSIVAPEDFRIIASSKHWIWFEDVTDVSIYGGILDAQGTSLWKCKNNGGHNCPTGAKSLVFSGSNNIKISGLTSINSQKFHIVIDNSNNVNIDGVKVSADENSPNTDGIHVESSHSVHITNSRIGTGDDCISIGPGSTNVFIQTIRCGPGHGISIGSLGRAEEEQGVDNVTVSNVDFMGTNNGVRIKTWGKDSNSFARNIVFQHINMKMVKNPIIIDQHYCLHKPCPKQESGVKVSNVRYEDIHGTSNTEVAVLLDCSKEKPCTGINLRKGRNFFKTFFCINGEHNRAAQTRTNMRFSFGRQSSLDPIRRSPDSSKSDDEPHMSVPENLDSTMQLLFMASKGDVRGIEELLDEGIDVNSIDLDGRTALHIAACEGHLGVVKALLSRRANIDARDRWGSTAAADAKYYGNLDVYNLLKARGAKVPKTRKTPMTVSNPREVPEYELNPLEVQVRKSDGISKASYQVAKWNGTRVSVKILDKDSYSDPERINAFRHELTLLEKVRHPNVIQFVGAVTQNIPMMIVVEYNPKGDLSVYLQKKGRLSPSKALRFALDIARGMNYLHECKPDPIIHCDLKPKNILLDRGGQLKISGFGMIRLSKISQDKAKVANHKAHIDLSNYYIAPEVYKDEIFDLRVDAHSFGVILYEITEGVPVFHPRPPEEVARMMCLEGKRPVFKTKSRSYPPDIKELIEKCWHPEAGIRPTFSEIIIRLDKIVANCSKQGWWKDTFKFPWK
;
A
#
# COMPACT_ATOMS: atom_id res chain seq x y z
N MET A 1 -30.02 76.73 -69.40
CA MET A 1 -28.73 76.95 -68.72
C MET A 1 -28.97 76.77 -67.25
N VAL A 2 -28.56 75.67 -66.61
CA VAL A 2 -28.58 75.67 -65.15
C VAL A 2 -27.44 74.84 -64.61
N TYR A 3 -26.37 75.54 -64.27
CA TYR A 3 -25.54 75.23 -63.10
C TYR A 3 -26.09 76.03 -61.91
N ASN A 4 -25.76 75.53 -60.72
CA ASN A 4 -25.60 76.25 -59.45
C ASN A 4 -26.78 76.39 -58.47
N THR A 5 -26.41 76.06 -57.21
CA THR A 5 -26.81 76.65 -55.92
C THR A 5 -28.25 76.41 -55.47
N SER A 6 -28.62 76.19 -54.21
CA SER A 6 -27.94 76.12 -52.92
C SER A 6 -28.99 75.66 -51.88
N CYS A 7 -28.51 75.05 -50.80
CA CYS A 7 -28.99 75.09 -49.41
C CYS A 7 -30.51 75.01 -49.03
N LEU A 8 -30.73 74.08 -48.08
CA LEU A 8 -31.42 74.25 -46.78
C LEU A 8 -32.94 73.95 -46.64
N ILE A 9 -33.21 73.13 -45.60
CA ILE A 9 -34.39 72.98 -44.70
C ILE A 9 -35.47 71.89 -45.00
N LEU A 10 -35.36 70.76 -44.25
CA LEU A 10 -36.35 69.95 -43.45
C LEU A 10 -37.83 69.79 -43.90
N PRO A 11 -38.50 68.63 -43.67
CA PRO A 11 -38.85 68.13 -42.31
C PRO A 11 -38.59 66.62 -42.08
N LEU A 12 -38.13 66.17 -40.90
CA LEU A 12 -38.82 66.05 -39.61
C LEU A 12 -39.93 64.97 -39.61
N ALA A 13 -39.53 63.69 -39.54
CA ALA A 13 -40.21 62.56 -38.88
C ALA A 13 -39.73 61.24 -39.51
N LEU A 14 -38.69 60.60 -38.96
CA LEU A 14 -38.42 59.14 -39.08
C LEU A 14 -37.07 58.68 -38.47
N ILE A 15 -36.48 59.40 -37.50
CA ILE A 15 -35.20 58.99 -36.86
C ILE A 15 -35.30 59.01 -35.32
N ILE A 16 -36.36 58.44 -34.75
CA ILE A 16 -36.40 58.12 -33.31
C ILE A 16 -37.02 56.72 -33.10
N LEU A 17 -36.55 55.71 -33.84
CA LEU A 17 -36.93 54.32 -33.57
C LEU A 17 -35.78 53.30 -33.71
N ASP A 18 -34.54 53.74 -33.96
CA ASP A 18 -33.38 52.85 -34.09
C ASP A 18 -32.20 53.22 -33.17
N PHE A 19 -32.48 53.78 -31.99
CA PHE A 19 -31.46 54.03 -30.95
C PHE A 19 -31.74 53.39 -29.58
N THR A 20 -32.62 52.39 -29.52
CA THR A 20 -32.86 51.60 -28.30
C THR A 20 -32.67 50.08 -28.48
N LEU A 21 -32.02 49.63 -29.56
CA LEU A 21 -31.81 48.21 -29.84
C LEU A 21 -30.35 47.77 -30.03
N ILE A 22 -29.39 48.45 -29.38
CA ILE A 22 -28.01 47.95 -29.24
C ILE A 22 -27.51 48.03 -27.77
N SER A 23 -28.39 47.75 -26.80
CA SER A 23 -27.99 47.60 -25.40
C SER A 23 -28.65 46.40 -24.71
N SER A 24 -28.45 45.19 -25.22
CA SER A 24 -28.75 43.96 -24.44
C SER A 24 -28.04 42.70 -24.94
N LEU A 25 -26.77 42.80 -25.35
CA LEU A 25 -25.83 41.68 -25.28
C LEU A 25 -24.80 41.90 -24.16
N ALA A 26 -25.25 42.47 -23.04
CA ALA A 26 -24.56 42.27 -21.78
C ALA A 26 -24.86 40.82 -21.37
N HIS A 27 -23.88 39.93 -21.53
CA HIS A 27 -23.93 38.65 -20.86
C HIS A 27 -24.21 38.92 -19.37
N PRO A 28 -25.21 38.29 -18.75
CA PRO A 28 -25.49 38.53 -17.34
C PRO A 28 -24.21 38.24 -16.54
N ILE A 29 -23.64 39.28 -15.95
CA ILE A 29 -22.41 39.18 -15.16
C ILE A 29 -22.74 38.28 -13.97
N PRO A 30 -22.00 37.18 -13.74
CA PRO A 30 -22.24 36.32 -12.60
C PRO A 30 -22.17 37.14 -11.31
N SER A 31 -23.24 37.16 -10.54
CA SER A 31 -23.28 37.86 -9.26
C SER A 31 -22.47 37.06 -8.24
N THR A 32 -21.59 37.75 -7.51
CA THR A 32 -20.74 37.12 -6.50
C THR A 32 -21.19 37.56 -5.11
N LEU A 33 -21.63 36.61 -4.29
CA LEU A 33 -22.16 36.83 -2.95
C LEU A 33 -21.16 36.32 -1.91
N ASN A 34 -20.44 37.23 -1.25
CA ASN A 34 -19.52 36.85 -0.17
C ASN A 34 -20.29 36.75 1.15
N VAL A 35 -20.25 35.59 1.82
CA VAL A 35 -20.96 35.37 3.09
C VAL A 35 -20.58 36.38 4.19
N LEU A 36 -19.37 36.97 4.13
CA LEU A 36 -18.96 38.05 5.05
C LEU A 36 -19.83 39.30 4.92
N SER A 37 -20.28 39.61 3.71
CA SER A 37 -21.18 40.76 3.44
C SER A 37 -22.56 40.57 4.08
N TYR A 38 -22.92 39.34 4.41
CA TYR A 38 -24.16 38.97 5.11
C TYR A 38 -23.95 38.75 6.62
N GLY A 39 -22.77 39.11 7.14
CA GLY A 39 -22.47 39.09 8.57
C GLY A 39 -21.76 37.83 9.08
N ALA A 40 -21.39 36.88 8.21
CA ALA A 40 -20.64 35.69 8.61
C ALA A 40 -19.31 36.06 9.27
N LYS A 41 -18.87 35.27 10.25
CA LYS A 41 -17.66 35.51 11.03
C LYS A 41 -16.65 34.36 10.83
N PRO A 42 -15.43 34.64 10.32
CA PRO A 42 -14.42 33.63 10.02
C PRO A 42 -13.61 33.17 11.25
N ASP A 43 -14.19 33.23 12.46
CA ASP A 43 -13.50 33.01 13.74
C ASP A 43 -13.73 31.61 14.35
N GLY A 44 -14.66 30.82 13.79
CA GLY A 44 -15.02 29.49 14.26
C GLY A 44 -15.80 29.44 15.58
N SER A 45 -16.27 30.59 16.07
CA SER A 45 -16.91 30.74 17.39
C SER A 45 -18.26 31.45 17.33
N LYS A 46 -18.42 32.42 16.43
CA LYS A 46 -19.68 33.16 16.23
C LYS A 46 -20.52 32.49 15.17
N ASP A 47 -21.78 32.28 15.50
CA ASP A 47 -22.75 31.66 14.61
C ASP A 47 -22.92 32.48 13.32
N SER A 48 -22.66 31.81 12.19
CA SER A 48 -22.77 32.35 10.84
C SER A 48 -23.98 31.79 10.08
N THR A 49 -24.84 30.97 10.71
CA THR A 49 -25.97 30.28 10.05
C THR A 49 -26.86 31.24 9.26
N LYS A 50 -27.30 32.34 9.89
CA LYS A 50 -28.16 33.34 9.25
C LYS A 50 -27.52 34.01 8.04
N ALA A 51 -26.20 34.21 8.06
CA ALA A 51 -25.48 34.81 6.94
C ALA A 51 -25.42 33.90 5.72
N PHE A 52 -25.27 32.58 5.94
CA PHE A 52 -25.32 31.58 4.88
C PHE A 52 -26.72 31.48 4.27
N LEU A 53 -27.77 31.45 5.10
CA LEU A 53 -29.16 31.44 4.63
C LEU A 53 -29.48 32.70 3.83
N ALA A 54 -29.12 33.90 4.34
CA ALA A 54 -29.35 35.15 3.62
C ALA A 54 -28.61 35.22 2.28
N ALA A 55 -27.38 34.71 2.20
CA ALA A 55 -26.64 34.61 0.93
C ALA A 55 -27.31 33.64 -0.05
N TRP A 56 -27.87 32.52 0.46
CA TRP A 56 -28.64 31.57 -0.34
C TRP A 56 -29.93 32.21 -0.87
N ASP A 57 -30.71 32.87 -0.02
CA ASP A 57 -31.99 33.50 -0.42
C ASP A 57 -31.80 34.48 -1.58
N VAL A 58 -30.72 35.27 -1.54
CA VAL A 58 -30.37 36.19 -2.63
C VAL A 58 -29.96 35.44 -3.90
N ALA A 59 -29.18 34.36 -3.78
CA ALA A 59 -28.81 33.54 -4.94
C ALA A 59 -30.03 32.84 -5.57
N CYS A 60 -30.90 32.26 -4.73
CA CYS A 60 -32.11 31.56 -5.10
C CYS A 60 -33.13 32.50 -5.79
N ALA A 61 -33.22 33.75 -5.37
CA ALA A 61 -34.08 34.75 -5.99
C ALA A 61 -33.50 35.38 -7.28
N SER A 62 -32.25 35.06 -7.65
CA SER A 62 -31.57 35.63 -8.82
C SER A 62 -31.96 34.93 -10.11
N ALA A 63 -32.25 35.69 -11.16
CA ALA A 63 -32.45 35.15 -12.51
C ALA A 63 -31.13 34.90 -13.26
N ASN A 64 -30.00 35.31 -12.67
CA ASN A 64 -28.66 35.20 -13.25
C ASN A 64 -27.82 34.18 -12.48
N PRO A 65 -26.87 33.49 -13.15
CA PRO A 65 -25.94 32.59 -12.47
C PRO A 65 -25.24 33.28 -11.31
N THR A 66 -25.28 32.66 -10.13
CA THR A 66 -24.80 33.28 -8.90
C THR A 66 -23.72 32.43 -8.24
N THR A 67 -22.67 33.06 -7.74
CA THR A 67 -21.61 32.39 -6.98
C THR A 67 -21.58 32.87 -5.53
N ILE A 68 -21.87 31.98 -4.58
CA ILE A 68 -21.67 32.21 -3.15
C ILE A 68 -20.21 31.88 -2.80
N ILE A 69 -19.49 32.85 -2.22
CA ILE A 69 -18.10 32.71 -1.79
C ILE A 69 -18.04 32.57 -0.27
N VAL A 70 -17.44 31.47 0.18
CA VAL A 70 -17.02 31.27 1.57
C VAL A 70 -15.49 31.45 1.61
N PRO A 71 -14.96 32.60 2.05
CA PRO A 71 -13.53 32.88 2.00
C PRO A 71 -12.75 32.03 3.02
N LYS A 72 -11.42 32.20 3.07
CA LYS A 72 -10.59 31.54 4.08
C LYS A 72 -11.01 31.98 5.49
N GLY A 73 -11.15 31.02 6.40
CA GLY A 73 -11.64 31.22 7.76
C GLY A 73 -12.34 29.98 8.29
N ARG A 74 -12.71 29.99 9.57
CA ARG A 74 -13.58 28.96 10.17
C ARG A 74 -14.95 29.58 10.41
N PHE A 75 -16.02 28.98 9.90
CA PHE A 75 -17.37 29.50 10.02
C PHE A 75 -18.21 28.52 10.82
N LEU A 76 -18.57 28.90 12.04
CA LEU A 76 -19.46 28.11 12.87
C LEU A 76 -20.89 28.22 12.31
N VAL A 77 -21.52 27.10 11.97
CA VAL A 77 -22.92 27.08 11.52
C VAL A 77 -23.68 25.93 12.19
N GLY A 78 -24.90 26.21 12.63
CA GLY A 78 -25.89 25.21 13.02
C GLY A 78 -26.47 24.50 11.79
N ASN A 79 -27.75 24.14 11.85
CA ASN A 79 -28.42 23.48 10.73
C ASN A 79 -28.71 24.48 9.60
N LEU A 80 -28.31 24.12 8.38
CA LEU A 80 -28.56 24.85 7.15
C LEU A 80 -29.53 24.05 6.29
N VAL A 81 -30.63 24.66 5.92
CA VAL A 81 -31.60 24.11 4.97
C VAL A 81 -31.74 25.09 3.82
N PHE A 82 -31.46 24.61 2.62
CA PHE A 82 -31.46 25.35 1.38
C PHE A 82 -32.55 24.77 0.48
N HIS A 83 -33.71 25.45 0.45
CA HIS A 83 -34.85 25.04 -0.37
C HIS A 83 -34.69 25.52 -1.82
N GLY A 84 -35.01 24.64 -2.77
CA GLY A 84 -34.91 24.89 -4.20
C GLY A 84 -36.24 25.12 -4.92
N ASN A 85 -37.35 24.71 -4.33
CA ASN A 85 -38.71 24.81 -4.88
C ASN A 85 -39.13 26.25 -5.26
N GLU A 86 -38.63 27.25 -4.55
CA GLU A 86 -38.89 28.68 -4.79
C GLU A 86 -37.76 29.37 -5.57
N CYS A 87 -36.67 28.66 -5.90
CA CYS A 87 -35.56 29.25 -6.62
C CYS A 87 -35.90 29.49 -8.08
N LYS A 88 -35.40 30.61 -8.61
CA LYS A 88 -35.33 30.79 -10.06
C LYS A 88 -34.34 29.77 -10.61
N GLN A 89 -34.63 29.22 -11.79
CA GLN A 89 -33.88 28.14 -12.44
C GLN A 89 -32.49 28.58 -12.97
N ALA A 90 -31.79 29.47 -12.27
CA ALA A 90 -30.45 29.92 -12.60
C ALA A 90 -29.39 29.11 -11.81
N PRO A 91 -28.25 28.73 -12.42
CA PRO A 91 -27.23 27.95 -11.72
C PRO A 91 -26.64 28.66 -10.50
N ILE A 92 -26.48 27.93 -9.39
CA ILE A 92 -25.88 28.42 -8.15
C ILE A 92 -24.58 27.66 -7.86
N SER A 93 -23.48 28.40 -7.74
CA SER A 93 -22.16 27.86 -7.38
C SER A 93 -21.76 28.29 -5.97
N ILE A 94 -21.37 27.35 -5.13
CA ILE A 94 -20.83 27.60 -3.79
C ILE A 94 -19.34 27.29 -3.81
N ARG A 95 -18.49 28.30 -3.64
CA ARG A 95 -17.03 28.15 -3.63
C ARG A 95 -16.50 28.35 -2.22
N ILE A 96 -15.95 27.28 -1.65
CA ILE A 96 -15.49 27.24 -0.27
C ILE A 96 -13.96 27.21 -0.24
N ALA A 97 -13.36 28.27 0.30
CA ALA A 97 -11.91 28.37 0.51
C ALA A 97 -11.51 28.09 1.98
N GLY A 98 -12.44 28.24 2.92
CA GLY A 98 -12.25 28.01 4.35
C GLY A 98 -12.84 26.69 4.86
N SER A 99 -13.23 26.69 6.13
CA SER A 99 -13.88 25.57 6.81
C SER A 99 -15.24 25.99 7.34
N ILE A 100 -16.27 25.20 7.06
CA ILE A 100 -17.57 25.28 7.72
C ILE A 100 -17.54 24.25 8.85
N VAL A 101 -17.86 24.67 10.06
CA VAL A 101 -17.66 23.89 11.28
C VAL A 101 -18.97 23.81 12.05
N ALA A 102 -19.34 22.62 12.49
CA ALA A 102 -20.51 22.41 13.33
C ALA A 102 -20.24 22.87 14.78
N PRO A 103 -21.29 23.09 15.60
CA PRO A 103 -21.14 23.32 17.03
C PRO A 103 -20.49 22.13 17.73
N GLU A 104 -19.70 22.42 18.76
CA GLU A 104 -19.02 21.39 19.57
C GLU A 104 -20.03 20.51 20.33
N ASP A 105 -21.15 21.09 20.79
CA ASP A 105 -22.27 20.30 21.30
C ASP A 105 -22.98 19.61 20.14
N PHE A 106 -22.70 18.32 19.99
CA PHE A 106 -23.25 17.49 18.93
C PHE A 106 -24.78 17.46 18.91
N ARG A 107 -25.44 17.75 20.04
CA ARG A 107 -26.91 17.75 20.14
C ARG A 107 -27.56 18.84 19.31
N ILE A 108 -26.87 19.96 19.08
CA ILE A 108 -27.41 21.09 18.35
C ILE A 108 -27.80 20.66 16.93
N ILE A 109 -26.85 20.11 16.17
CA ILE A 109 -27.13 19.67 14.80
C ILE A 109 -27.82 18.32 14.72
N ALA A 110 -27.66 17.46 15.73
CA ALA A 110 -28.33 16.15 15.77
C ALA A 110 -29.87 16.26 15.85
N SER A 111 -30.40 17.39 16.34
CA SER A 111 -31.84 17.62 16.50
C SER A 111 -32.63 17.50 15.19
N SER A 112 -32.05 17.91 14.06
CA SER A 112 -32.72 17.94 12.75
C SER A 112 -32.41 16.74 11.85
N LYS A 113 -31.55 15.80 12.28
CA LYS A 113 -31.00 14.69 11.47
C LYS A 113 -30.12 15.12 10.28
N HIS A 114 -30.09 16.41 9.91
CA HIS A 114 -29.37 16.94 8.74
C HIS A 114 -28.62 18.22 9.12
N TRP A 115 -27.31 18.29 8.87
CA TRP A 115 -26.53 19.48 9.14
C TRP A 115 -26.62 20.50 8.00
N ILE A 116 -26.15 20.15 6.81
CA ILE A 116 -26.27 20.96 5.59
C ILE A 116 -27.15 20.21 4.61
N TRP A 117 -28.34 20.74 4.34
CA TRP A 117 -29.36 20.08 3.54
C TRP A 117 -29.79 20.97 2.38
N PHE A 118 -29.69 20.44 1.17
CA PHE A 118 -30.28 20.99 -0.04
C PHE A 118 -31.51 20.16 -0.40
N GLU A 119 -32.67 20.81 -0.46
CA GLU A 119 -33.96 20.19 -0.73
C GLU A 119 -34.52 20.72 -2.04
N ASP A 120 -34.83 19.82 -2.97
CA ASP A 120 -35.45 20.11 -4.27
C ASP A 120 -34.69 21.15 -5.11
N VAL A 121 -33.36 21.15 -5.04
CA VAL A 121 -32.52 22.10 -5.78
C VAL A 121 -32.13 21.59 -7.17
N THR A 122 -31.96 22.50 -8.13
CA THR A 122 -31.51 22.19 -9.49
C THR A 122 -30.30 23.05 -9.87
N ASP A 123 -29.33 22.50 -10.59
CA ASP A 123 -28.13 23.18 -11.10
C ASP A 123 -27.24 23.81 -9.99
N VAL A 124 -27.05 23.08 -8.89
CA VAL A 124 -26.20 23.49 -7.76
C VAL A 124 -24.84 22.82 -7.81
N SER A 125 -23.78 23.64 -7.69
CA SER A 125 -22.39 23.19 -7.67
C SER A 125 -21.65 23.61 -6.41
N ILE A 126 -20.96 22.68 -5.74
CA ILE A 126 -20.10 22.93 -4.57
C ILE A 126 -18.63 22.68 -4.96
N TYR A 127 -17.76 23.64 -4.67
CA TYR A 127 -16.32 23.58 -4.98
C TYR A 127 -15.44 23.81 -3.76
N GLY A 128 -14.59 22.83 -3.45
CA GLY A 128 -13.53 22.94 -2.45
C GLY A 128 -14.03 23.03 -1.00
N GLY A 129 -13.11 23.36 -0.11
CA GLY A 129 -13.39 23.63 1.30
C GLY A 129 -13.43 22.40 2.21
N ILE A 130 -13.63 22.68 3.49
CA ILE A 130 -13.71 21.65 4.55
C ILE A 130 -15.05 21.77 5.27
N LEU A 131 -15.77 20.66 5.39
CA LEU A 131 -16.91 20.51 6.30
C LEU A 131 -16.46 19.69 7.50
N ASP A 132 -16.46 20.29 8.69
CA ASP A 132 -16.10 19.62 9.94
C ASP A 132 -17.32 19.53 10.86
N ALA A 133 -17.91 18.34 10.93
CA ALA A 133 -19.16 18.10 11.65
C ALA A 133 -18.97 17.75 13.14
N GLN A 134 -17.74 17.81 13.65
CA GLN A 134 -17.42 17.70 15.08
C GLN A 134 -17.98 16.45 15.78
N GLY A 135 -18.08 15.31 15.07
CA GLY A 135 -18.74 14.09 15.53
C GLY A 135 -18.02 13.30 16.64
N THR A 136 -16.77 13.64 16.99
CA THR A 136 -15.94 12.85 17.92
C THR A 136 -16.59 12.63 19.30
N SER A 137 -17.21 13.67 19.85
CA SER A 137 -17.91 13.63 21.15
C SER A 137 -19.14 12.72 21.10
N LEU A 138 -19.88 12.70 19.98
CA LEU A 138 -21.01 11.80 19.78
C LEU A 138 -20.56 10.33 19.65
N TRP A 139 -19.47 10.06 18.93
CA TRP A 139 -18.96 8.69 18.80
C TRP A 139 -18.53 8.13 20.16
N LYS A 140 -17.87 8.94 21.00
CA LYS A 140 -17.55 8.58 22.38
C LYS A 140 -18.81 8.24 23.20
N CYS A 141 -19.87 9.01 23.04
CA CYS A 141 -21.16 8.74 23.68
C CYS A 141 -21.69 7.36 23.27
N LYS A 142 -21.77 7.10 21.95
CA LYS A 142 -22.30 5.85 21.38
C LYS A 142 -21.46 4.62 21.79
N ASN A 143 -20.13 4.73 21.76
CA ASN A 143 -19.23 3.62 22.04
C ASN A 143 -19.16 3.25 23.53
N ASN A 144 -19.46 4.18 24.44
CA ASN A 144 -19.46 3.93 25.90
C ASN A 144 -20.79 3.36 26.43
N GLY A 145 -21.71 2.93 25.55
CA GLY A 145 -23.02 2.42 25.95
C GLY A 145 -23.93 3.49 26.55
N GLY A 146 -23.70 4.77 26.25
CA GLY A 146 -24.52 5.86 26.76
C GLY A 146 -25.99 5.70 26.35
N HIS A 147 -26.88 5.57 27.34
CA HIS A 147 -28.31 5.28 27.11
C HIS A 147 -29.10 6.44 26.45
N ASN A 148 -28.50 7.62 26.25
CA ASN A 148 -29.17 8.84 25.77
C ASN A 148 -28.43 9.54 24.59
N CYS A 149 -27.64 8.81 23.80
CA CYS A 149 -26.93 9.41 22.67
C CYS A 149 -27.87 9.56 21.45
N PRO A 150 -27.95 10.74 20.81
CA PRO A 150 -28.76 10.90 19.61
C PRO A 150 -28.19 10.10 18.43
N THR A 151 -29.02 9.88 17.41
CA THR A 151 -28.60 9.18 16.18
C THR A 151 -27.52 9.95 15.42
N GLY A 152 -27.50 11.28 15.52
CA GLY A 152 -26.55 12.17 14.86
C GLY A 152 -27.06 12.68 13.51
N ALA A 153 -26.49 13.80 13.06
CA ALA A 153 -26.82 14.41 11.78
C ALA A 153 -25.99 13.89 10.60
N LYS A 154 -26.62 13.80 9.42
CA LYS A 154 -25.92 13.64 8.13
C LYS A 154 -25.27 14.98 7.76
N SER A 155 -24.00 14.99 7.33
CA SER A 155 -23.25 16.25 7.14
C SER A 155 -23.72 17.05 5.93
N LEU A 156 -23.76 16.44 4.74
CA LEU A 156 -24.22 17.07 3.51
C LEU A 156 -25.28 16.19 2.85
N VAL A 157 -26.45 16.74 2.58
CA VAL A 157 -27.58 15.99 1.99
C VAL A 157 -28.16 16.74 0.81
N PHE A 158 -28.36 16.05 -0.30
CA PHE A 158 -29.21 16.47 -1.41
C PHE A 158 -30.41 15.54 -1.49
N SER A 159 -31.62 16.10 -1.47
CA SER A 159 -32.89 15.38 -1.58
C SER A 159 -33.71 15.95 -2.71
N GLY A 160 -34.33 15.12 -3.55
CA GLY A 160 -35.21 15.60 -4.63
C GLY A 160 -34.51 16.46 -5.69
N SER A 161 -33.18 16.36 -5.78
CA SER A 161 -32.35 17.36 -6.44
C SER A 161 -31.87 16.91 -7.82
N ASN A 162 -31.64 17.86 -8.73
CA ASN A 162 -31.25 17.59 -10.11
C ASN A 162 -29.98 18.34 -10.52
N ASN A 163 -29.14 17.74 -11.36
CA ASN A 163 -27.93 18.37 -11.91
C ASN A 163 -26.98 18.92 -10.83
N ILE A 164 -26.56 18.04 -9.92
CA ILE A 164 -25.73 18.41 -8.77
C ILE A 164 -24.27 18.12 -9.05
N LYS A 165 -23.38 19.05 -8.69
CA LYS A 165 -21.93 18.86 -8.78
C LYS A 165 -21.24 19.12 -7.44
N ILE A 166 -20.41 18.19 -7.00
CA ILE A 166 -19.57 18.33 -5.80
C ILE A 166 -18.13 18.05 -6.22
N SER A 167 -17.22 19.03 -6.07
CA SER A 167 -15.84 18.88 -6.54
C SER A 167 -14.82 19.35 -5.51
N GLY A 168 -13.85 18.48 -5.19
CA GLY A 168 -12.70 18.81 -4.33
C GLY A 168 -13.05 19.09 -2.85
N LEU A 169 -14.27 18.77 -2.43
CA LEU A 169 -14.76 18.96 -1.06
C LEU A 169 -14.07 17.99 -0.09
N THR A 170 -13.70 18.48 1.10
CA THR A 170 -13.25 17.62 2.20
C THR A 170 -14.32 17.58 3.29
N SER A 171 -14.82 16.40 3.65
CA SER A 171 -15.80 16.18 4.73
C SER A 171 -15.15 15.37 5.85
N ILE A 172 -15.08 15.93 7.05
CA ILE A 172 -14.46 15.29 8.21
C ILE A 172 -15.42 15.21 9.40
N ASN A 173 -15.22 14.19 10.22
CA ASN A 173 -15.87 14.02 11.51
C ASN A 173 -17.41 14.07 11.47
N SER A 174 -18.05 13.40 10.51
CA SER A 174 -19.51 13.34 10.47
C SER A 174 -20.11 12.66 11.71
N GLN A 175 -21.22 13.18 12.21
CA GLN A 175 -21.97 12.52 13.28
C GLN A 175 -22.63 11.21 12.82
N LYS A 176 -22.94 11.12 11.53
CA LYS A 176 -23.51 9.99 10.81
C LYS A 176 -22.93 9.97 9.38
N PHE A 177 -23.73 9.94 8.32
CA PHE A 177 -23.23 9.89 6.95
C PHE A 177 -22.56 11.20 6.54
N HIS A 178 -21.50 11.14 5.74
CA HIS A 178 -20.79 12.33 5.28
C HIS A 178 -21.50 13.04 4.12
N ILE A 179 -21.85 12.30 3.06
CA ILE A 179 -22.57 12.84 1.89
C ILE A 179 -23.72 11.90 1.58
N VAL A 180 -24.93 12.44 1.40
CA VAL A 180 -26.12 11.67 1.08
C VAL A 180 -26.79 12.25 -0.15
N ILE A 181 -27.01 11.39 -1.15
CA ILE A 181 -27.75 11.67 -2.38
C ILE A 181 -29.02 10.83 -2.32
N ASP A 182 -30.16 11.49 -2.16
CA ASP A 182 -31.45 10.85 -1.99
C ASP A 182 -32.45 11.41 -3.01
N ASN A 183 -33.26 10.53 -3.61
CA ASN A 183 -34.29 10.90 -4.59
C ASN A 183 -33.80 11.92 -5.65
N SER A 184 -32.57 11.77 -6.14
CA SER A 184 -31.90 12.79 -6.96
C SER A 184 -31.48 12.24 -8.31
N ASN A 185 -31.30 13.12 -9.29
CA ASN A 185 -30.95 12.74 -10.65
C ASN A 185 -29.79 13.57 -11.21
N ASN A 186 -28.91 12.93 -11.98
CA ASN A 186 -27.73 13.54 -12.61
C ASN A 186 -26.83 14.23 -11.57
N VAL A 187 -26.13 13.42 -10.77
CA VAL A 187 -25.25 13.90 -9.69
C VAL A 187 -23.81 13.50 -9.98
N ASN A 188 -22.89 14.46 -9.93
CA ASN A 188 -21.46 14.25 -10.15
C ASN A 188 -20.64 14.65 -8.93
N ILE A 189 -19.95 13.68 -8.33
CA ILE A 189 -19.09 13.85 -7.15
C ILE A 189 -17.66 13.49 -7.54
N ASP A 190 -16.76 14.47 -7.55
CA ASP A 190 -15.39 14.29 -8.04
C ASP A 190 -14.33 14.82 -7.06
N GLY A 191 -13.28 14.04 -6.83
CA GLY A 191 -12.12 14.50 -6.08
C GLY A 191 -12.39 14.74 -4.58
N VAL A 192 -13.45 14.16 -4.01
CA VAL A 192 -13.82 14.40 -2.61
C VAL A 192 -12.95 13.60 -1.64
N LYS A 193 -12.72 14.17 -0.47
CA LYS A 193 -11.99 13.53 0.64
C LYS A 193 -12.91 13.38 1.83
N VAL A 194 -13.10 12.15 2.28
CA VAL A 194 -13.92 11.82 3.45
C VAL A 194 -13.05 11.17 4.51
N SER A 195 -13.13 11.66 5.75
CA SER A 195 -12.34 11.15 6.89
C SER A 195 -13.14 11.12 8.19
N ALA A 196 -13.21 9.96 8.82
CA ALA A 196 -13.64 9.77 10.21
C ALA A 196 -12.79 8.68 10.88
N ASP A 197 -12.89 8.55 12.21
CA ASP A 197 -12.18 7.50 12.96
C ASP A 197 -12.65 6.10 12.51
N GLU A 198 -11.79 5.09 12.49
CA GLU A 198 -12.20 3.71 12.12
C GLU A 198 -13.27 3.13 13.07
N ASN A 199 -13.37 3.64 14.30
CA ASN A 199 -14.39 3.24 15.28
C ASN A 199 -15.57 4.21 15.32
N SER A 200 -15.72 5.12 14.36
CA SER A 200 -16.88 6.03 14.32
C SER A 200 -18.12 5.28 13.84
N PRO A 201 -19.17 5.16 14.67
CA PRO A 201 -20.33 4.35 14.34
C PRO A 201 -21.24 5.03 13.30
N ASN A 202 -21.60 4.28 12.25
CA ASN A 202 -22.54 4.69 11.20
C ASN A 202 -22.12 5.94 10.42
N THR A 203 -20.83 6.05 10.16
CA THR A 203 -20.26 7.15 9.39
C THR A 203 -20.01 6.78 7.93
N ASP A 204 -21.04 6.36 7.21
CA ASP A 204 -20.92 6.07 5.78
C ASP A 204 -20.35 7.28 5.04
N GLY A 205 -19.47 7.03 4.07
CA GLY A 205 -18.82 8.09 3.30
C GLY A 205 -19.79 8.78 2.34
N ILE A 206 -20.15 8.08 1.26
CA ILE A 206 -21.16 8.55 0.31
C ILE A 206 -22.29 7.55 0.28
N HIS A 207 -23.49 7.99 0.63
CA HIS A 207 -24.71 7.20 0.55
C HIS A 207 -25.55 7.64 -0.64
N VAL A 208 -26.00 6.69 -1.46
CA VAL A 208 -26.87 6.92 -2.61
C VAL A 208 -28.14 6.09 -2.42
N GLU A 209 -29.31 6.71 -2.47
CA GLU A 209 -30.60 6.03 -2.33
C GLU A 209 -31.62 6.66 -3.28
N SER A 210 -32.53 5.86 -3.85
CA SER A 210 -33.61 6.31 -4.75
C SER A 210 -33.17 7.25 -5.88
N SER A 211 -31.93 7.15 -6.35
CA SER A 211 -31.31 8.15 -7.23
C SER A 211 -30.89 7.58 -8.58
N HIS A 212 -30.91 8.42 -9.62
CA HIS A 212 -30.60 8.04 -11.00
C HIS A 212 -29.37 8.79 -11.54
N SER A 213 -28.52 8.10 -12.30
CA SER A 213 -27.36 8.70 -12.97
C SER A 213 -26.42 9.44 -12.00
N VAL A 214 -25.81 8.67 -11.10
CA VAL A 214 -24.88 9.18 -10.08
C VAL A 214 -23.45 8.76 -10.40
N HIS A 215 -22.55 9.73 -10.55
CA HIS A 215 -21.13 9.52 -10.83
C HIS A 215 -20.28 9.91 -9.62
N ILE A 216 -19.44 9.00 -9.14
CA ILE A 216 -18.52 9.21 -8.01
C ILE A 216 -17.10 8.87 -8.48
N THR A 217 -16.23 9.87 -8.60
CA THR A 217 -14.90 9.73 -9.19
C THR A 217 -13.76 10.30 -8.34
N ASN A 218 -12.56 9.75 -8.51
CA ASN A 218 -11.29 10.32 -8.02
C ASN A 218 -11.23 10.63 -6.52
N SER A 219 -11.95 9.87 -5.70
CA SER A 219 -12.21 10.21 -4.30
C SER A 219 -11.44 9.33 -3.32
N ARG A 220 -11.13 9.87 -2.13
CA ARG A 220 -10.50 9.14 -1.03
C ARG A 220 -11.42 9.13 0.18
N ILE A 221 -11.80 7.95 0.64
CA ILE A 221 -12.80 7.77 1.69
C ILE A 221 -12.25 6.82 2.75
N GLY A 222 -12.19 7.28 3.99
CA GLY A 222 -11.88 6.45 5.16
C GLY A 222 -12.81 6.80 6.31
N THR A 223 -13.55 5.83 6.83
CA THR A 223 -14.55 6.02 7.88
C THR A 223 -14.68 4.77 8.75
N GLY A 224 -15.54 4.79 9.76
CA GLY A 224 -15.89 3.60 10.54
C GLY A 224 -17.03 2.73 9.96
N ASP A 225 -17.56 3.05 8.77
CA ASP A 225 -18.63 2.28 8.11
C ASP A 225 -18.39 2.22 6.59
N ASP A 226 -19.42 1.99 5.76
CA ASP A 226 -19.27 1.86 4.30
C ASP A 226 -18.59 3.10 3.69
N CYS A 227 -17.60 2.91 2.81
CA CYS A 227 -17.03 4.01 2.04
C CYS A 227 -18.08 4.59 1.09
N ILE A 228 -18.77 3.71 0.37
CA ILE A 228 -19.90 4.06 -0.48
C ILE A 228 -20.98 3.00 -0.26
N SER A 229 -22.20 3.43 0.07
CA SER A 229 -23.36 2.56 0.24
C SER A 229 -24.45 2.94 -0.77
N ILE A 230 -25.02 1.93 -1.43
CA ILE A 230 -26.06 2.09 -2.47
C ILE A 230 -27.35 1.41 -1.96
N GLY A 231 -28.35 2.23 -1.65
CA GLY A 231 -29.66 1.83 -1.18
C GLY A 231 -30.67 1.55 -2.30
N PRO A 232 -31.88 1.08 -1.93
CA PRO A 232 -32.96 0.72 -2.86
C PRO A 232 -33.35 1.90 -3.77
N GLY A 233 -33.89 1.59 -4.95
CA GLY A 233 -34.31 2.57 -5.95
C GLY A 233 -33.18 3.25 -6.74
N SER A 234 -31.92 2.90 -6.47
CA SER A 234 -30.77 3.50 -7.15
C SER A 234 -30.51 2.84 -8.51
N THR A 235 -30.33 3.65 -9.55
CA THR A 235 -30.08 3.18 -10.91
C THR A 235 -28.99 3.99 -11.64
N ASN A 236 -28.21 3.35 -12.51
CA ASN A 236 -27.12 4.00 -13.25
C ASN A 236 -26.09 4.68 -12.33
N VAL A 237 -25.49 3.90 -11.42
CA VAL A 237 -24.48 4.40 -10.48
C VAL A 237 -23.09 4.00 -10.95
N PHE A 238 -22.22 4.99 -11.20
CA PHE A 238 -20.87 4.80 -11.69
C PHE A 238 -19.85 5.27 -10.65
N ILE A 239 -19.03 4.33 -10.18
CA ILE A 239 -18.00 4.57 -9.16
C ILE A 239 -16.64 4.24 -9.78
N GLN A 240 -15.73 5.20 -9.81
CA GLN A 240 -14.43 5.02 -10.47
C GLN A 240 -13.27 5.72 -9.76
N THR A 241 -12.10 5.08 -9.71
CA THR A 241 -10.87 5.68 -9.16
C THR A 241 -11.05 6.09 -7.69
N ILE A 242 -11.39 5.11 -6.85
CA ILE A 242 -11.66 5.32 -5.42
C ILE A 242 -10.56 4.69 -4.58
N ARG A 243 -10.09 5.40 -3.55
CA ARG A 243 -9.31 4.82 -2.46
C ARG A 243 -10.20 4.71 -1.23
N CYS A 244 -10.58 3.47 -0.89
CA CYS A 244 -11.46 3.16 0.22
C CYS A 244 -10.65 2.49 1.34
N GLY A 245 -10.67 3.07 2.54
CA GLY A 245 -10.04 2.44 3.70
C GLY A 245 -9.43 3.43 4.71
N PRO A 246 -9.61 3.16 6.03
CA PRO A 246 -10.39 2.06 6.62
C PRO A 246 -11.92 2.23 6.43
N GLY A 247 -12.71 1.20 6.78
CA GLY A 247 -14.18 1.20 6.63
C GLY A 247 -14.76 -0.14 6.17
N HIS A 248 -16.05 -0.20 5.87
CA HIS A 248 -16.78 -1.43 5.51
C HIS A 248 -16.77 -1.78 4.02
N GLY A 249 -16.11 -0.99 3.17
CA GLY A 249 -15.99 -1.25 1.73
C GLY A 249 -17.02 -0.50 0.90
N ILE A 250 -17.34 -1.03 -0.28
CA ILE A 250 -18.42 -0.54 -1.14
C ILE A 250 -19.56 -1.55 -1.10
N SER A 251 -20.72 -1.12 -0.62
CA SER A 251 -21.85 -2.00 -0.34
C SER A 251 -23.09 -1.64 -1.14
N ILE A 252 -23.72 -2.64 -1.74
CA ILE A 252 -25.10 -2.56 -2.24
C ILE A 252 -26.02 -3.14 -1.17
N GLY A 253 -27.01 -2.36 -0.76
CA GLY A 253 -27.96 -2.67 0.30
C GLY A 253 -27.66 -2.02 1.65
N SER A 254 -28.32 -2.44 2.73
CA SER A 254 -29.13 -3.65 2.82
C SER A 254 -30.48 -3.51 2.11
N LEU A 255 -30.76 -4.44 1.19
CA LEU A 255 -32.04 -4.55 0.48
C LEU A 255 -32.96 -5.57 1.16
N GLY A 256 -34.27 -5.47 0.93
CA GLY A 256 -35.28 -6.35 1.48
C GLY A 256 -35.74 -5.95 2.89
N ARG A 257 -35.71 -4.65 3.21
CA ARG A 257 -36.26 -4.17 4.50
C ARG A 257 -37.79 -4.23 4.52
N ALA A 258 -38.41 -4.06 3.37
CA ALA A 258 -39.84 -4.13 3.14
C ALA A 258 -40.18 -5.16 2.04
N GLU A 259 -41.42 -5.66 2.07
CA GLU A 259 -41.95 -6.58 1.07
C GLU A 259 -42.01 -5.90 -0.31
N GLU A 260 -42.51 -4.68 -0.35
CA GLU A 260 -42.44 -3.78 -1.51
C GLU A 260 -41.26 -2.83 -1.37
N GLU A 261 -40.20 -3.07 -2.13
CA GLU A 261 -39.01 -2.24 -2.11
C GLU A 261 -38.40 -2.19 -3.52
N GLN A 262 -38.03 -0.98 -3.97
CA GLN A 262 -37.40 -0.82 -5.28
C GLN A 262 -36.00 -1.47 -5.30
N GLY A 263 -35.65 -2.06 -6.44
CA GLY A 263 -34.34 -2.69 -6.63
C GLY A 263 -33.21 -1.70 -6.91
N VAL A 264 -32.00 -2.25 -7.04
CA VAL A 264 -30.79 -1.58 -7.51
C VAL A 264 -30.41 -2.14 -8.88
N ASP A 265 -30.19 -1.27 -9.86
CA ASP A 265 -29.90 -1.65 -11.25
C ASP A 265 -28.73 -0.85 -11.83
N ASN A 266 -27.96 -1.51 -12.70
CA ASN A 266 -26.88 -0.90 -13.49
C ASN A 266 -25.86 -0.13 -12.63
N VAL A 267 -25.10 -0.87 -11.83
CA VAL A 267 -24.03 -0.33 -10.98
C VAL A 267 -22.67 -0.76 -11.51
N THR A 268 -21.77 0.18 -11.74
CA THR A 268 -20.39 -0.11 -12.12
C THR A 268 -19.44 0.45 -11.08
N VAL A 269 -18.60 -0.41 -10.50
CA VAL A 269 -17.51 -0.06 -9.59
C VAL A 269 -16.21 -0.47 -10.26
N SER A 270 -15.36 0.52 -10.54
CA SER A 270 -14.12 0.28 -11.29
C SER A 270 -12.91 1.03 -10.74
N ASN A 271 -11.70 0.49 -10.93
CA ASN A 271 -10.44 1.13 -10.51
C ASN A 271 -10.46 1.52 -9.02
N VAL A 272 -10.74 0.57 -8.13
CA VAL A 272 -10.85 0.84 -6.68
C VAL A 272 -9.72 0.17 -5.91
N ASP A 273 -9.06 0.94 -5.05
CA ASP A 273 -8.10 0.43 -4.06
C ASP A 273 -8.79 0.34 -2.69
N PHE A 274 -8.96 -0.88 -2.19
CA PHE A 274 -9.38 -1.15 -0.82
C PHE A 274 -8.17 -1.37 0.07
N MET A 275 -8.07 -0.67 1.20
CA MET A 275 -6.94 -0.78 2.14
C MET A 275 -7.42 -0.90 3.59
N GLY A 276 -7.21 -2.05 4.21
CA GLY A 276 -7.55 -2.27 5.62
C GLY A 276 -9.06 -2.20 5.91
N THR A 277 -9.91 -2.46 4.92
CA THR A 277 -11.37 -2.43 5.10
C THR A 277 -11.91 -3.76 5.65
N ASN A 278 -13.07 -3.73 6.30
CA ASN A 278 -13.79 -4.94 6.71
C ASN A 278 -14.27 -5.74 5.50
N ASN A 279 -14.74 -5.08 4.44
CA ASN A 279 -15.12 -5.77 3.20
C ASN A 279 -14.56 -5.01 1.99
N GLY A 280 -14.46 -5.70 0.87
CA GLY A 280 -14.16 -5.08 -0.41
C GLY A 280 -15.46 -4.65 -1.08
N VAL A 281 -15.94 -5.49 -1.99
CA VAL A 281 -17.24 -5.32 -2.64
C VAL A 281 -18.27 -6.25 -2.01
N ARG A 282 -19.42 -5.70 -1.65
CA ARG A 282 -20.43 -6.41 -0.86
C ARG A 282 -21.83 -6.17 -1.40
N ILE A 283 -22.63 -7.22 -1.49
CA ILE A 283 -24.09 -7.17 -1.66
C ILE A 283 -24.71 -7.76 -0.40
N LYS A 284 -25.58 -7.01 0.29
CA LYS A 284 -26.23 -7.43 1.54
C LYS A 284 -27.76 -7.37 1.40
N THR A 285 -28.46 -8.46 1.66
CA THR A 285 -29.93 -8.52 1.63
C THR A 285 -30.47 -9.21 2.87
N TRP A 286 -31.59 -8.71 3.39
CA TRP A 286 -32.24 -9.27 4.56
C TRP A 286 -32.92 -10.59 4.22
N GLY A 287 -32.81 -11.58 5.13
CA GLY A 287 -33.58 -12.83 5.08
C GLY A 287 -35.06 -12.60 5.40
N LYS A 288 -35.77 -11.94 4.50
CA LYS A 288 -37.20 -11.59 4.56
C LYS A 288 -37.80 -11.67 3.16
N ASP A 289 -39.12 -11.83 3.10
CA ASP A 289 -39.86 -11.70 1.84
C ASP A 289 -39.72 -10.28 1.28
N SER A 290 -39.42 -10.19 -0.02
CA SER A 290 -39.28 -8.94 -0.74
C SER A 290 -39.39 -9.16 -2.24
N ASN A 291 -39.94 -8.18 -2.96
CA ASN A 291 -39.96 -8.13 -4.42
C ASN A 291 -38.74 -7.38 -5.01
N SER A 292 -37.84 -6.89 -4.15
CA SER A 292 -36.64 -6.14 -4.53
C SER A 292 -35.63 -6.99 -5.31
N PHE A 293 -34.65 -6.32 -5.92
CA PHE A 293 -33.61 -6.96 -6.72
C PHE A 293 -32.30 -6.17 -6.70
N ALA A 294 -31.19 -6.85 -6.99
CA ALA A 294 -29.89 -6.25 -7.29
C ALA A 294 -29.38 -6.87 -8.59
N ARG A 295 -29.34 -6.09 -9.68
CA ARG A 295 -28.99 -6.64 -11.01
C ARG A 295 -28.09 -5.74 -11.85
N ASN A 296 -27.44 -6.37 -12.83
CA ASN A 296 -26.54 -5.70 -13.79
C ASN A 296 -25.43 -4.93 -13.07
N ILE A 297 -24.67 -5.65 -12.24
CA ILE A 297 -23.63 -5.05 -11.40
C ILE A 297 -22.26 -5.49 -11.92
N VAL A 298 -21.33 -4.55 -12.03
CA VAL A 298 -19.97 -4.79 -12.50
C VAL A 298 -18.98 -4.28 -11.47
N PHE A 299 -18.14 -5.18 -10.96
CA PHE A 299 -16.99 -4.89 -10.12
C PHE A 299 -15.73 -5.21 -10.94
N GLN A 300 -14.94 -4.20 -11.30
CA GLN A 300 -13.77 -4.43 -12.17
C GLN A 300 -12.52 -3.62 -11.81
N HIS A 301 -11.33 -4.16 -12.10
CA HIS A 301 -10.05 -3.48 -11.82
C HIS A 301 -9.93 -3.04 -10.36
N ILE A 302 -10.06 -4.00 -9.45
CA ILE A 302 -10.10 -3.74 -8.00
C ILE A 302 -8.87 -4.33 -7.33
N ASN A 303 -8.23 -3.52 -6.51
CA ASN A 303 -7.08 -3.91 -5.72
C ASN A 303 -7.46 -4.00 -4.23
N MET A 304 -7.16 -5.12 -3.59
CA MET A 304 -7.45 -5.40 -2.19
C MET A 304 -6.15 -5.47 -1.39
N LYS A 305 -6.02 -4.69 -0.33
CA LYS A 305 -4.88 -4.77 0.59
C LYS A 305 -5.38 -4.92 2.01
N MET A 306 -5.11 -6.08 2.62
CA MET A 306 -5.52 -6.38 4.00
C MET A 306 -7.03 -6.23 4.24
N VAL A 307 -7.85 -6.66 3.27
CA VAL A 307 -9.31 -6.56 3.34
C VAL A 307 -9.86 -7.78 4.06
N LYS A 308 -10.68 -7.66 5.11
CA LYS A 308 -11.14 -8.86 5.85
C LYS A 308 -11.99 -9.78 4.98
N ASN A 309 -13.00 -9.25 4.28
CA ASN A 309 -13.83 -10.03 3.37
C ASN A 309 -13.88 -9.38 1.97
N PRO A 310 -12.98 -9.74 1.05
CA PRO A 310 -12.83 -9.07 -0.24
C PRO A 310 -14.09 -9.06 -1.11
N ILE A 311 -14.74 -10.21 -1.31
CA ILE A 311 -15.96 -10.31 -2.13
C ILE A 311 -17.03 -11.00 -1.29
N ILE A 312 -18.17 -10.33 -1.07
CA ILE A 312 -19.33 -10.89 -0.35
C ILE A 312 -20.61 -10.70 -1.16
N ILE A 313 -21.39 -11.77 -1.28
CA ILE A 313 -22.85 -11.71 -1.37
C ILE A 313 -23.37 -12.38 -0.09
N ASP A 314 -24.17 -11.65 0.69
CA ASP A 314 -24.80 -12.09 1.93
C ASP A 314 -26.30 -11.87 1.83
N GLN A 315 -27.02 -12.92 1.42
CA GLN A 315 -28.49 -12.92 1.36
C GLN A 315 -29.15 -13.33 2.69
N HIS A 316 -28.37 -13.49 3.77
CA HIS A 316 -28.87 -13.79 5.11
C HIS A 316 -28.46 -12.70 6.11
N TYR A 317 -28.34 -11.47 5.63
CA TYR A 317 -27.88 -10.34 6.42
C TYR A 317 -28.85 -10.04 7.56
N CYS A 318 -28.32 -9.84 8.77
CA CYS A 318 -29.10 -9.43 9.93
C CYS A 318 -28.27 -8.59 10.91
N LEU A 319 -28.91 -7.62 11.58
CA LEU A 319 -28.25 -6.78 12.59
C LEU A 319 -28.15 -7.43 13.98
N HIS A 320 -29.05 -8.36 14.32
CA HIS A 320 -29.10 -9.02 15.62
C HIS A 320 -28.92 -10.54 15.46
N LYS A 321 -27.98 -11.11 16.20
CA LYS A 321 -27.76 -12.57 16.25
C LYS A 321 -28.56 -13.17 17.43
N PRO A 322 -29.17 -14.36 17.26
CA PRO A 322 -29.17 -15.18 16.05
C PRO A 322 -30.03 -14.56 14.94
N CYS A 323 -29.60 -14.69 13.68
CA CYS A 323 -30.38 -14.20 12.55
C CYS A 323 -31.71 -14.97 12.43
N PRO A 324 -32.76 -14.34 11.86
CA PRO A 324 -33.93 -15.07 11.40
C PRO A 324 -33.50 -16.22 10.47
N LYS A 325 -34.16 -17.38 10.57
CA LYS A 325 -33.91 -18.54 9.69
C LYS A 325 -34.60 -18.41 8.32
N GLN A 326 -35.14 -17.23 8.01
CA GLN A 326 -35.89 -16.98 6.78
C GLN A 326 -34.92 -16.65 5.63
N GLU A 327 -35.29 -17.12 4.45
CA GLU A 327 -34.57 -16.91 3.20
C GLU A 327 -34.87 -15.50 2.64
N SER A 328 -33.92 -14.92 1.88
CA SER A 328 -34.12 -13.59 1.29
C SER A 328 -34.96 -13.65 0.01
N GLY A 329 -36.04 -12.86 -0.06
CA GLY A 329 -36.84 -12.65 -1.28
C GLY A 329 -36.15 -11.78 -2.35
N VAL A 330 -35.07 -11.08 -2.00
CA VAL A 330 -34.35 -10.20 -2.95
C VAL A 330 -33.65 -11.01 -4.03
N LYS A 331 -33.89 -10.70 -5.31
CA LYS A 331 -33.24 -11.37 -6.45
C LYS A 331 -31.89 -10.75 -6.77
N VAL A 332 -30.81 -11.54 -6.73
CA VAL A 332 -29.47 -11.08 -7.16
C VAL A 332 -29.13 -11.70 -8.51
N SER A 333 -28.90 -10.88 -9.54
CA SER A 333 -28.60 -11.38 -10.89
C SER A 333 -27.59 -10.58 -11.69
N ASN A 334 -26.92 -11.20 -12.66
CA ASN A 334 -25.99 -10.55 -13.59
C ASN A 334 -24.91 -9.71 -12.89
N VAL A 335 -24.19 -10.31 -11.94
CA VAL A 335 -23.08 -9.68 -11.22
C VAL A 335 -21.76 -10.17 -11.81
N ARG A 336 -20.93 -9.25 -12.30
CA ARG A 336 -19.61 -9.56 -12.87
C ARG A 336 -18.51 -9.07 -11.94
N TYR A 337 -17.56 -9.93 -11.65
CA TYR A 337 -16.32 -9.65 -10.94
C TYR A 337 -15.15 -9.88 -11.91
N GLU A 338 -14.44 -8.83 -12.31
CA GLU A 338 -13.42 -8.88 -13.35
C GLU A 338 -12.13 -8.20 -12.87
N ASP A 339 -10.97 -8.84 -13.00
CA ASP A 339 -9.68 -8.21 -12.61
C ASP A 339 -9.66 -7.66 -11.16
N ILE A 340 -10.09 -8.49 -10.21
CA ILE A 340 -9.98 -8.22 -8.77
C ILE A 340 -8.75 -8.97 -8.24
N HIS A 341 -7.81 -8.24 -7.65
CA HIS A 341 -6.54 -8.77 -7.14
C HIS A 341 -6.23 -8.25 -5.74
N GLY A 342 -5.42 -8.98 -4.95
CA GLY A 342 -4.98 -8.48 -3.66
C GLY A 342 -4.86 -9.52 -2.54
N THR A 343 -4.99 -9.06 -1.29
CA THR A 343 -4.82 -9.84 -0.06
C THR A 343 -6.06 -9.73 0.84
N SER A 344 -6.45 -10.87 1.40
CA SER A 344 -7.50 -10.98 2.43
C SER A 344 -6.88 -11.07 3.82
N ASN A 345 -7.56 -10.53 4.84
CA ASN A 345 -7.23 -10.70 6.25
C ASN A 345 -8.00 -11.85 6.93
N THR A 346 -8.87 -12.54 6.17
CA THR A 346 -9.54 -13.78 6.61
C THR A 346 -9.29 -14.90 5.60
N GLU A 347 -9.54 -16.14 6.02
CA GLU A 347 -9.40 -17.32 5.15
C GLU A 347 -10.35 -17.31 3.95
N VAL A 348 -11.53 -16.69 4.09
CA VAL A 348 -12.57 -16.66 3.06
C VAL A 348 -12.45 -15.35 2.27
N ALA A 349 -11.75 -15.41 1.13
CA ALA A 349 -11.60 -14.26 0.24
C ALA A 349 -12.89 -13.94 -0.55
N VAL A 350 -13.67 -14.97 -0.87
CA VAL A 350 -14.93 -14.87 -1.64
C VAL A 350 -15.99 -15.67 -0.91
N LEU A 351 -17.06 -14.98 -0.48
CA LEU A 351 -18.25 -15.58 0.12
C LEU A 351 -19.46 -15.26 -0.76
N LEU A 352 -20.12 -16.28 -1.29
CA LEU A 352 -21.36 -16.15 -2.05
C LEU A 352 -22.45 -16.91 -1.32
N ASP A 353 -23.04 -16.28 -0.32
CA ASP A 353 -24.14 -16.83 0.47
C ASP A 353 -25.47 -16.40 -0.15
N CYS A 354 -25.95 -17.23 -1.08
CA CYS A 354 -27.17 -16.98 -1.83
C CYS A 354 -28.36 -17.71 -1.22
N SER A 355 -29.54 -17.10 -1.32
CA SER A 355 -30.79 -17.67 -0.85
C SER A 355 -31.19 -18.92 -1.64
N LYS A 356 -31.76 -19.90 -0.95
CA LYS A 356 -32.35 -21.10 -1.57
C LYS A 356 -33.67 -20.80 -2.29
N GLU A 357 -34.45 -19.84 -1.81
CA GLU A 357 -35.72 -19.44 -2.43
C GLU A 357 -35.52 -18.54 -3.65
N LYS A 358 -34.50 -17.67 -3.60
CA LYS A 358 -34.09 -16.79 -4.71
C LYS A 358 -32.59 -16.92 -4.99
N PRO A 359 -32.13 -18.04 -5.58
CA PRO A 359 -30.72 -18.24 -5.88
C PRO A 359 -30.14 -17.14 -6.76
N CYS A 360 -28.88 -16.78 -6.51
CA CYS A 360 -28.15 -15.85 -7.36
C CYS A 360 -28.02 -16.42 -8.79
N THR A 361 -28.22 -15.59 -9.81
CA THR A 361 -28.13 -16.01 -11.22
C THR A 361 -27.15 -15.15 -12.01
N GLY A 362 -26.43 -15.71 -12.98
CA GLY A 362 -25.52 -14.91 -13.83
C GLY A 362 -24.35 -14.27 -13.05
N ILE A 363 -23.89 -14.90 -11.97
CA ILE A 363 -22.69 -14.48 -11.23
C ILE A 363 -21.45 -14.95 -11.98
N ASN A 364 -20.63 -14.01 -12.46
CA ASN A 364 -19.46 -14.30 -13.28
C ASN A 364 -18.19 -13.81 -12.57
N LEU A 365 -17.23 -14.71 -12.36
CA LEU A 365 -15.90 -14.36 -11.86
C LEU A 365 -14.87 -14.61 -12.96
N ARG A 366 -14.28 -13.54 -13.51
CA ARG A 366 -13.24 -13.62 -14.55
C ARG A 366 -11.87 -13.28 -13.97
N LYS A 367 -10.92 -14.20 -14.14
CA LYS A 367 -9.55 -14.08 -13.61
C LYS A 367 -8.70 -13.11 -14.45
N GLY A 368 -8.07 -12.14 -13.78
CA GLY A 368 -6.82 -11.52 -14.25
C GLY A 368 -5.61 -12.43 -13.95
N ARG A 369 -4.43 -12.14 -14.52
CA ARG A 369 -3.21 -12.99 -14.45
C ARG A 369 -2.68 -13.28 -13.03
N ASN A 370 -3.23 -12.65 -11.97
CA ASN A 370 -2.87 -12.84 -10.55
C ASN A 370 -4.11 -12.90 -9.62
N PHE A 371 -5.06 -13.80 -9.92
CA PHE A 371 -6.20 -14.08 -9.03
C PHE A 371 -5.72 -14.74 -7.73
N PHE A 372 -6.35 -14.42 -6.58
CA PHE A 372 -6.03 -14.91 -5.22
C PHE A 372 -5.33 -16.29 -5.21
N LYS A 373 -4.11 -16.37 -4.65
CA LYS A 373 -3.61 -17.66 -4.17
C LYS A 373 -4.44 -17.99 -2.92
N THR A 374 -5.12 -19.14 -2.98
CA THR A 374 -5.84 -19.91 -1.92
C THR A 374 -7.39 -19.87 -1.85
N PHE A 375 -7.93 -21.10 -1.72
CA PHE A 375 -9.28 -21.66 -1.50
C PHE A 375 -10.56 -20.90 -1.92
N PHE A 376 -11.29 -21.50 -2.87
CA PHE A 376 -12.71 -21.22 -3.12
C PHE A 376 -13.57 -22.12 -2.22
N CYS A 377 -14.47 -21.55 -1.42
CA CYS A 377 -15.65 -22.30 -0.95
C CYS A 377 -16.73 -22.16 -2.02
N ILE A 378 -16.75 -23.09 -2.96
CA ILE A 378 -17.96 -23.39 -3.72
C ILE A 378 -18.60 -24.55 -2.99
N ASN A 379 -19.79 -24.36 -2.42
CA ASN A 379 -20.62 -25.50 -2.02
C ASN A 379 -21.08 -26.20 -3.32
N GLY A 380 -20.25 -27.12 -3.79
CA GLY A 380 -20.44 -27.95 -4.98
C GLY A 380 -19.42 -29.09 -4.95
N GLU A 381 -19.93 -30.31 -4.80
CA GLU A 381 -19.32 -31.61 -4.48
C GLU A 381 -17.93 -32.01 -5.07
N HIS A 382 -17.27 -32.92 -4.31
CA HIS A 382 -16.26 -33.96 -4.66
C HIS A 382 -14.71 -33.76 -4.53
N ASN A 383 -14.19 -34.31 -3.42
CA ASN A 383 -13.11 -35.34 -3.22
C ASN A 383 -11.65 -35.27 -3.75
N ARG A 384 -10.75 -35.57 -2.77
CA ARG A 384 -9.46 -36.32 -2.76
C ARG A 384 -8.09 -35.61 -2.91
N ALA A 385 -7.45 -35.42 -1.75
CA ALA A 385 -6.18 -35.99 -1.24
C ALA A 385 -4.86 -35.93 -2.06
N ALA A 386 -3.81 -35.36 -1.45
CA ALA A 386 -2.51 -36.01 -1.22
C ALA A 386 -1.57 -35.15 -0.32
N GLN A 387 -1.07 -35.73 0.77
CA GLN A 387 0.10 -35.26 1.53
C GLN A 387 1.40 -35.76 0.87
N THR A 388 2.49 -34.98 0.93
CA THR A 388 3.86 -35.52 1.19
C THR A 388 4.91 -34.44 1.49
N ARG A 389 5.49 -34.59 2.69
CA ARG A 389 6.83 -34.25 3.24
C ARG A 389 7.74 -33.22 2.53
N THR A 390 8.09 -32.18 3.28
CA THR A 390 9.06 -31.12 2.95
C THR A 390 10.43 -31.34 3.63
N ASN A 391 11.50 -31.25 2.83
CA ASN A 391 12.88 -31.11 3.29
C ASN A 391 13.17 -29.65 3.63
N MET A 392 13.80 -29.43 4.80
CA MET A 392 13.97 -28.14 5.45
C MET A 392 15.06 -27.27 4.81
N ARG A 393 14.68 -26.02 4.48
CA ARG A 393 15.54 -24.90 4.07
C ARG A 393 15.49 -23.83 5.16
N PHE A 394 16.54 -23.03 5.33
CA PHE A 394 16.58 -21.95 6.32
C PHE A 394 15.55 -20.84 6.04
N SER A 395 14.54 -20.75 6.91
CA SER A 395 13.62 -19.64 7.09
C SER A 395 14.12 -18.87 8.30
N PHE A 396 14.50 -17.60 8.11
CA PHE A 396 14.57 -16.67 9.23
C PHE A 396 13.14 -16.46 9.72
N GLY A 397 12.94 -16.56 11.02
CA GLY A 397 11.61 -16.46 11.62
C GLY A 397 10.87 -15.20 11.19
N ARG A 398 9.56 -15.31 11.02
CA ARG A 398 8.62 -14.18 10.84
C ARG A 398 8.96 -13.10 11.89
N GLN A 399 9.21 -11.87 11.49
CA GLN A 399 9.77 -10.84 12.39
C GLN A 399 8.70 -10.08 13.14
N SER A 400 8.58 -10.24 14.46
CA SER A 400 7.65 -9.43 15.22
C SER A 400 7.96 -7.93 15.18
N SER A 401 6.92 -7.11 15.05
CA SER A 401 7.00 -5.66 15.28
C SER A 401 5.61 -5.11 15.60
N LEU A 402 5.38 -4.75 16.85
CA LEU A 402 4.30 -3.82 17.24
C LEU A 402 4.76 -2.83 18.34
N ASP A 403 4.69 -1.55 17.93
CA ASP A 403 4.52 -0.29 18.65
C ASP A 403 5.74 0.52 19.17
N PRO A 404 5.84 1.84 18.87
CA PRO A 404 6.82 2.75 19.43
C PRO A 404 6.22 3.58 20.58
N ILE A 405 6.63 3.30 21.81
CA ILE A 405 6.53 4.29 22.89
C ILE A 405 7.88 4.41 23.59
N ARG A 406 8.40 5.64 23.58
CA ARG A 406 9.51 6.09 24.43
C ARG A 406 9.20 5.80 25.90
N ARG A 407 10.07 5.04 26.56
CA ARG A 407 10.17 5.08 28.03
C ARG A 407 10.59 6.49 28.41
N SER A 408 9.72 7.23 29.09
CA SER A 408 10.17 8.36 29.90
C SER A 408 10.85 7.78 31.14
N PRO A 409 11.92 8.40 31.67
CA PRO A 409 12.57 7.93 32.88
C PRO A 409 11.60 8.16 34.04
N ASP A 410 11.08 7.09 34.63
CA ASP A 410 10.40 7.20 35.92
C ASP A 410 11.47 7.33 36.99
N SER A 411 11.59 8.54 37.54
CA SER A 411 12.48 8.89 38.63
C SER A 411 11.94 8.33 39.94
N SER A 412 11.94 7.00 40.10
CA SER A 412 11.88 6.33 41.40
C SER A 412 11.90 4.82 41.24
N LYS A 413 13.10 4.23 41.18
CA LYS A 413 13.45 2.97 41.87
C LYS A 413 14.91 2.63 41.61
N SER A 414 15.56 2.27 42.72
CA SER A 414 16.94 1.92 42.96
C SER A 414 17.61 1.01 41.93
N ASP A 415 18.84 1.40 41.60
CA ASP A 415 19.99 0.61 41.15
C ASP A 415 19.86 -0.91 41.33
N ASP A 416 19.69 -1.63 40.20
CA ASP A 416 20.17 -3.00 39.91
C ASP A 416 19.44 -3.61 38.67
N GLU A 417 19.51 -2.95 37.51
CA GLU A 417 19.09 -3.55 36.22
C GLU A 417 20.24 -3.41 35.20
N PRO A 418 20.57 -4.46 34.42
CA PRO A 418 21.77 -4.46 33.59
C PRO A 418 21.60 -3.50 32.41
N HIS A 419 22.53 -2.55 32.31
CA HIS A 419 22.77 -1.79 31.08
C HIS A 419 22.82 -2.76 29.89
N MET A 420 22.01 -2.50 28.86
CA MET A 420 21.87 -3.34 27.67
C MET A 420 23.17 -3.32 26.83
N SER A 421 24.16 -4.10 27.25
CA SER A 421 25.39 -4.37 26.52
C SER A 421 25.18 -5.53 25.55
N VAL A 422 25.82 -5.45 24.38
CA VAL A 422 25.84 -6.54 23.40
C VAL A 422 26.49 -7.78 24.03
N PRO A 423 25.87 -8.98 23.99
CA PRO A 423 26.45 -10.19 24.58
C PRO A 423 27.80 -10.54 23.94
N GLU A 424 28.79 -10.93 24.75
CA GLU A 424 30.15 -11.28 24.31
C GLU A 424 30.21 -12.53 23.41
N ASN A 425 29.18 -13.40 23.45
CA ASN A 425 29.11 -14.70 22.74
C ASN A 425 28.06 -14.73 21.59
N LEU A 426 28.02 -13.68 20.77
CA LEU A 426 27.03 -13.52 19.69
C LEU A 426 26.93 -14.74 18.73
N ASP A 427 28.04 -15.44 18.47
CA ASP A 427 28.07 -16.60 17.55
C ASP A 427 27.24 -17.80 18.07
N SER A 428 27.25 -18.05 19.39
CA SER A 428 26.47 -19.12 20.03
C SER A 428 24.99 -18.75 20.14
N THR A 429 24.71 -17.47 20.44
CA THR A 429 23.35 -16.92 20.45
C THR A 429 22.68 -17.04 19.07
N MET A 430 23.41 -16.74 17.99
CA MET A 430 22.90 -16.89 16.64
C MET A 430 22.57 -18.34 16.29
N GLN A 431 23.33 -19.31 16.80
CA GLN A 431 23.04 -20.74 16.62
C GLN A 431 21.77 -21.17 17.35
N LEU A 432 21.57 -20.71 18.59
CA LEU A 432 20.35 -21.00 19.35
C LEU A 432 19.09 -20.46 18.64
N LEU A 433 19.13 -19.21 18.16
CA LEU A 433 18.02 -18.58 17.42
C LEU A 433 17.73 -19.30 16.10
N PHE A 434 18.77 -19.80 15.44
CA PHE A 434 18.71 -20.57 14.20
C PHE A 434 18.04 -21.94 14.40
N MET A 435 18.37 -22.67 15.47
CA MET A 435 17.68 -23.93 15.81
C MET A 435 16.20 -23.68 16.16
N ALA A 436 15.91 -22.57 16.84
CA ALA A 436 14.55 -22.19 17.19
C ALA A 436 13.68 -21.90 15.96
N SER A 437 14.24 -21.29 14.91
CA SER A 437 13.52 -21.01 13.65
C SER A 437 13.24 -22.27 12.82
N LYS A 438 14.03 -23.34 13.01
CA LYS A 438 13.82 -24.64 12.36
C LYS A 438 12.76 -25.50 13.02
N GLY A 439 12.44 -25.20 14.28
CA GLY A 439 11.67 -26.14 15.10
C GLY A 439 12.51 -27.33 15.58
N ASP A 440 13.84 -27.22 15.58
CA ASP A 440 14.74 -28.32 16.00
C ASP A 440 14.82 -28.38 17.53
N VAL A 441 13.97 -29.21 18.12
CA VAL A 441 13.88 -29.38 19.57
C VAL A 441 15.17 -29.97 20.15
N ARG A 442 15.77 -30.95 19.47
CA ARG A 442 16.97 -31.64 19.97
C ARG A 442 18.19 -30.73 19.92
N GLY A 443 18.38 -30.01 18.83
CA GLY A 443 19.47 -29.02 18.72
C GLY A 443 19.34 -27.88 19.73
N ILE A 444 18.11 -27.47 20.09
CA ILE A 444 17.88 -26.53 21.19
C ILE A 444 18.29 -27.15 22.54
N GLU A 445 17.89 -28.39 22.83
CA GLU A 445 18.23 -29.04 24.10
C GLU A 445 19.74 -29.24 24.26
N GLU A 446 20.44 -29.68 23.21
CA GLU A 446 21.90 -29.84 23.19
C GLU A 446 22.64 -28.51 23.44
N LEU A 447 22.27 -27.44 22.73
CA LEU A 447 22.88 -26.11 22.90
C LEU A 447 22.65 -25.54 24.30
N LEU A 448 21.50 -25.83 24.92
CA LEU A 448 21.22 -25.43 26.29
C LEU A 448 21.97 -26.30 27.32
N ASP A 449 22.25 -27.57 27.00
CA ASP A 449 23.10 -28.45 27.83
C ASP A 449 24.59 -28.08 27.75
N GLU A 450 25.03 -27.51 26.64
CA GLU A 450 26.36 -26.89 26.49
C GLU A 450 26.52 -25.57 27.27
N GLY A 451 25.46 -25.11 27.94
CA GLY A 451 25.50 -23.96 28.85
C GLY A 451 25.16 -22.62 28.19
N ILE A 452 24.58 -22.60 26.99
CA ILE A 452 24.08 -21.35 26.38
C ILE A 452 22.88 -20.84 27.18
N ASP A 453 22.87 -19.53 27.48
CA ASP A 453 21.73 -18.90 28.14
C ASP A 453 20.50 -18.91 27.21
N VAL A 454 19.42 -19.54 27.67
CA VAL A 454 18.12 -19.62 27.00
C VAL A 454 17.52 -18.25 26.68
N ASN A 455 17.91 -17.21 27.41
CA ASN A 455 17.45 -15.83 27.25
C ASN A 455 18.39 -14.96 26.42
N SER A 456 19.38 -15.56 25.76
CA SER A 456 20.27 -14.82 24.85
C SER A 456 19.48 -14.10 23.76
N ILE A 457 19.89 -12.87 23.46
CA ILE A 457 19.18 -11.95 22.54
C ILE A 457 20.00 -11.62 21.29
N ASP A 458 19.32 -11.40 20.16
CA ASP A 458 19.93 -10.84 18.94
C ASP A 458 20.07 -9.31 18.98
N LEU A 459 20.52 -8.73 17.87
CA LEU A 459 20.65 -7.27 17.69
C LEU A 459 19.33 -6.51 17.84
N ASP A 460 18.21 -7.23 17.79
CA ASP A 460 16.87 -6.69 17.99
C ASP A 460 16.29 -6.99 19.37
N GLY A 461 17.09 -7.52 20.30
CA GLY A 461 16.60 -7.90 21.63
C GLY A 461 15.74 -9.17 21.63
N ARG A 462 15.69 -9.93 20.53
CA ARG A 462 14.81 -11.12 20.44
C ARG A 462 15.50 -12.36 20.97
N THR A 463 14.76 -13.13 21.78
CA THR A 463 15.16 -14.44 22.28
C THR A 463 14.72 -15.58 21.36
N ALA A 464 15.24 -16.79 21.58
CA ALA A 464 14.80 -18.00 20.89
C ALA A 464 13.29 -18.26 21.02
N LEU A 465 12.69 -17.81 22.13
CA LEU A 465 11.25 -17.93 22.37
C LEU A 465 10.42 -17.04 21.43
N HIS A 466 10.89 -15.82 21.11
CA HIS A 466 10.25 -14.95 20.12
C HIS A 466 10.25 -15.63 18.74
N ILE A 467 11.41 -16.15 18.33
CA ILE A 467 11.57 -16.80 17.02
C ILE A 467 10.69 -18.05 16.91
N ALA A 468 10.68 -18.92 17.94
CA ALA A 468 9.83 -20.11 17.95
C ALA A 468 8.33 -19.77 17.96
N ALA A 469 7.95 -18.67 18.62
CA ALA A 469 6.57 -18.20 18.68
C ALA A 469 6.08 -17.57 17.37
N CYS A 470 6.94 -16.84 16.68
CA CYS A 470 6.71 -16.32 15.33
C CYS A 470 6.52 -17.42 14.27
N GLU A 471 7.29 -18.51 14.38
CA GLU A 471 7.24 -19.62 13.41
C GLU A 471 6.20 -20.69 13.76
N GLY A 472 5.63 -20.65 14.96
CA GLY A 472 4.60 -21.60 15.40
C GLY A 472 5.13 -22.96 15.88
N HIS A 473 6.43 -23.03 16.23
CA HIS A 473 7.09 -24.28 16.61
C HIS A 473 6.80 -24.68 18.06
N LEU A 474 5.62 -25.26 18.30
CA LEU A 474 5.13 -25.62 19.63
C LEU A 474 6.10 -26.51 20.44
N GLY A 475 6.79 -27.45 19.78
CA GLY A 475 7.77 -28.33 20.43
C GLY A 475 8.95 -27.57 21.01
N VAL A 476 9.52 -26.64 20.24
CA VAL A 476 10.63 -25.78 20.70
C VAL A 476 10.16 -24.85 21.80
N VAL A 477 8.97 -24.26 21.69
CA VAL A 477 8.40 -23.41 22.75
C VAL A 477 8.32 -24.19 24.07
N LYS A 478 7.89 -25.45 24.05
CA LYS A 478 7.85 -26.29 25.25
C LYS A 478 9.25 -26.55 25.85
N ALA A 479 10.24 -26.83 25.00
CA ALA A 479 11.63 -27.07 25.44
C ALA A 479 12.30 -25.81 26.01
N LEU A 480 12.08 -24.65 25.38
CA LEU A 480 12.58 -23.37 25.91
C LEU A 480 11.93 -23.04 27.26
N LEU A 481 10.61 -23.24 27.40
CA LEU A 481 9.91 -23.01 28.66
C LEU A 481 10.30 -24.01 29.76
N SER A 482 10.61 -25.28 29.44
CA SER A 482 11.10 -26.24 30.44
C SER A 482 12.49 -25.86 30.96
N ARG A 483 13.28 -25.14 30.18
CA ARG A 483 14.58 -24.54 30.54
C ARG A 483 14.48 -23.13 31.11
N ARG A 484 13.29 -22.72 31.59
CA ARG A 484 13.02 -21.42 32.24
C ARG A 484 13.26 -20.19 31.34
N ALA A 485 12.96 -20.29 30.04
CA ALA A 485 12.91 -19.11 29.16
C ALA A 485 11.97 -18.03 29.72
N ASN A 486 12.40 -16.77 29.68
CA ASN A 486 11.60 -15.63 30.10
C ASN A 486 10.43 -15.42 29.13
N ILE A 487 9.24 -15.81 29.59
CA ILE A 487 8.01 -15.78 28.80
C ILE A 487 7.53 -14.36 28.45
N ASP A 488 7.92 -13.38 29.25
CA ASP A 488 7.57 -11.97 29.11
C ASP A 488 8.77 -11.12 28.62
N ALA A 489 9.83 -11.76 28.13
CA ALA A 489 10.95 -11.07 27.50
C ALA A 489 10.43 -10.14 26.40
N ARG A 490 11.02 -8.95 26.31
CA ARG A 490 10.65 -7.94 25.33
C ARG A 490 11.79 -7.69 24.38
N ASP A 491 11.50 -7.72 23.08
CA ASP A 491 12.43 -7.27 22.07
C ASP A 491 12.63 -5.75 22.12
N ARG A 492 13.52 -5.23 21.27
CA ARG A 492 13.83 -3.80 21.18
C ARG A 492 12.61 -2.93 20.87
N TRP A 493 11.56 -3.54 20.32
CA TRP A 493 10.29 -2.91 19.96
C TRP A 493 9.21 -3.17 21.00
N GLY A 494 9.54 -3.79 22.14
CA GLY A 494 8.62 -4.03 23.23
C GLY A 494 7.69 -5.23 23.03
N SER A 495 7.88 -6.02 21.97
CA SER A 495 7.04 -7.20 21.70
C SER A 495 7.41 -8.38 22.57
N THR A 496 6.43 -9.21 22.95
CA THR A 496 6.64 -10.47 23.68
C THR A 496 6.36 -11.65 22.75
N ALA A 497 6.95 -12.82 23.03
CA ALA A 497 6.68 -14.04 22.26
C ALA A 497 5.18 -14.38 22.13
N ALA A 498 4.36 -14.05 23.13
CA ALA A 498 2.91 -14.22 23.04
C ALA A 498 2.25 -13.20 22.09
N ALA A 499 2.71 -11.95 22.07
CA ALA A 499 2.27 -10.96 21.08
C ALA A 499 2.61 -11.41 19.65
N ASP A 500 3.82 -11.95 19.48
CA ASP A 500 4.34 -12.47 18.22
C ASP A 500 3.50 -13.63 17.69
N ALA A 501 3.27 -14.65 18.52
CA ALA A 501 2.43 -15.79 18.15
C ALA A 501 0.99 -15.37 17.80
N LYS A 502 0.45 -14.37 18.50
CA LYS A 502 -0.87 -13.82 18.21
C LYS A 502 -0.92 -13.08 16.87
N TYR A 503 0.07 -12.23 16.62
CA TYR A 503 0.18 -11.44 15.40
C TYR A 503 0.36 -12.33 14.18
N TYR A 504 1.18 -13.38 14.31
CA TYR A 504 1.46 -14.32 13.23
C TYR A 504 0.43 -15.45 13.05
N GLY A 505 -0.63 -15.45 13.85
CA GLY A 505 -1.71 -16.43 13.75
C GLY A 505 -1.36 -17.83 14.27
N ASN A 506 -0.27 -17.97 15.02
CA ASN A 506 0.15 -19.24 15.63
C ASN A 506 -0.62 -19.49 16.93
N LEU A 507 -1.93 -19.72 16.79
CA LEU A 507 -2.88 -19.78 17.90
C LEU A 507 -2.54 -20.86 18.94
N ASP A 508 -2.00 -22.01 18.53
CA ASP A 508 -1.60 -23.07 19.45
C ASP A 508 -0.46 -22.65 20.38
N VAL A 509 0.54 -21.95 19.83
CA VAL A 509 1.63 -21.39 20.61
C VAL A 509 1.16 -20.24 21.48
N TYR A 510 0.33 -19.34 20.93
CA TYR A 510 -0.27 -18.24 21.69
C TYR A 510 -1.07 -18.75 22.89
N ASN A 511 -1.93 -19.76 22.68
CA ASN A 511 -2.74 -20.37 23.74
C ASN A 511 -1.86 -21.07 24.78
N LEU A 512 -0.80 -21.78 24.36
CA LEU A 512 0.16 -22.38 25.29
C LEU A 512 0.85 -21.30 26.15
N LEU A 513 1.38 -20.25 25.53
CA LEU A 513 2.07 -19.16 26.23
C LEU A 513 1.12 -18.44 27.20
N LYS A 514 -0.11 -18.15 26.77
CA LYS A 514 -1.15 -17.55 27.61
C LYS A 514 -1.54 -18.46 28.79
N ALA A 515 -1.69 -19.76 28.56
CA ALA A 515 -1.97 -20.75 29.61
C ALA A 515 -0.81 -20.87 30.61
N ARG A 516 0.42 -20.57 30.18
CA ARG A 516 1.62 -20.50 31.04
C ARG A 516 1.85 -19.10 31.65
N GLY A 517 0.88 -18.18 31.54
CA GLY A 517 0.90 -16.89 32.21
C GLY A 517 1.48 -15.71 31.42
N ALA A 518 1.75 -15.87 30.11
CA ALA A 518 2.33 -14.80 29.30
C ALA A 518 1.44 -13.54 29.22
N LYS A 519 2.03 -12.36 29.36
CA LYS A 519 1.35 -11.07 29.25
C LYS A 519 1.43 -10.54 27.81
N VAL A 520 0.29 -10.16 27.25
CA VAL A 520 0.19 -9.58 25.89
C VAL A 520 0.11 -8.05 26.00
N PRO A 521 0.98 -7.29 25.31
CA PRO A 521 0.90 -5.83 25.23
C PRO A 521 -0.44 -5.36 24.63
N LYS A 522 -0.94 -4.20 25.08
CA LYS A 522 -2.27 -3.65 24.70
C LYS A 522 -2.25 -2.72 23.47
N THR A 523 -1.12 -2.55 22.79
CA THR A 523 -0.92 -1.52 21.76
C THR A 523 -1.18 -2.03 20.33
N ARG A 524 -1.73 -1.17 19.45
CA ARG A 524 -2.21 -1.51 18.09
C ARG A 524 -1.79 -0.47 17.02
N LYS A 525 -0.51 -0.13 16.87
CA LYS A 525 -0.01 0.68 15.73
C LYS A 525 1.36 0.22 15.24
N THR A 526 1.62 0.42 13.94
CA THR A 526 2.94 0.19 13.33
C THR A 526 3.77 1.49 13.33
N PRO A 527 5.11 1.44 13.54
CA PRO A 527 5.88 2.62 13.95
C PRO A 527 6.42 3.60 12.88
N MET A 528 6.58 3.20 11.60
CA MET A 528 7.53 3.90 10.71
C MET A 528 6.95 4.90 9.68
N THR A 529 5.82 5.57 9.95
CA THR A 529 5.35 6.67 9.09
C THR A 529 5.39 8.00 9.82
N VAL A 530 6.26 8.88 9.34
CA VAL A 530 6.37 10.25 9.82
C VAL A 530 5.28 11.09 9.18
N SER A 531 4.38 11.64 9.97
CA SER A 531 3.24 12.44 9.46
C SER A 531 3.63 13.91 9.31
N ASN A 532 4.75 14.32 9.91
CA ASN A 532 5.18 15.71 10.05
C ASN A 532 6.69 15.88 9.73
N PRO A 533 7.13 16.88 8.94
CA PRO A 533 8.56 17.09 8.62
C PRO A 533 9.48 17.43 9.80
N ARG A 534 8.94 17.66 11.00
CA ARG A 534 9.69 17.92 12.25
C ARG A 534 9.89 16.67 13.12
N GLU A 535 9.27 15.56 12.77
CA GLU A 535 9.47 14.27 13.44
C GLU A 535 10.72 13.60 12.87
N VAL A 536 11.58 13.10 13.74
CA VAL A 536 12.80 12.36 13.35
C VAL A 536 12.39 10.95 12.94
N PRO A 537 12.68 10.50 11.69
CA PRO A 537 12.38 9.14 11.27
C PRO A 537 13.07 8.11 12.18
N GLU A 538 12.42 6.97 12.46
CA GLU A 538 12.99 5.96 13.36
C GLU A 538 14.30 5.33 12.87
N TYR A 539 14.57 5.38 11.57
CA TYR A 539 15.84 4.93 10.98
C TYR A 539 16.98 5.95 11.16
N GLU A 540 16.68 7.16 11.63
CA GLU A 540 17.67 8.23 11.76
C GLU A 540 18.66 7.88 12.87
N LEU A 541 19.93 7.71 12.49
CA LEU A 541 21.02 7.40 13.40
C LEU A 541 21.64 8.68 13.95
N ASN A 542 22.09 8.62 15.20
CA ASN A 542 22.92 9.67 15.75
C ASN A 542 24.31 9.63 15.06
N PRO A 543 24.74 10.69 14.36
CA PRO A 543 26.00 10.70 13.63
C PRO A 543 27.22 10.50 14.55
N LEU A 544 27.13 10.86 15.84
CA LEU A 544 28.22 10.67 16.81
C LEU A 544 28.48 9.20 17.16
N GLU A 545 27.49 8.33 16.96
CA GLU A 545 27.61 6.89 17.22
C GLU A 545 28.27 6.14 16.06
N VAL A 546 28.42 6.78 14.89
CA VAL A 546 29.01 6.20 13.68
C VAL A 546 30.48 6.63 13.56
N GLN A 547 31.38 5.73 13.92
CA GLN A 547 32.83 5.94 13.87
C GLN A 547 33.43 5.36 12.59
N VAL A 548 33.70 6.22 11.62
CA VAL A 548 34.35 5.84 10.34
C VAL A 548 35.86 5.73 10.54
N ARG A 549 36.48 4.66 10.06
CA ARG A 549 37.94 4.52 10.09
C ARG A 549 38.58 5.50 9.10
N LYS A 550 39.41 6.43 9.59
CA LYS A 550 40.09 7.49 8.80
C LYS A 550 41.22 7.01 7.86
N SER A 551 41.46 5.70 7.69
CA SER A 551 42.74 5.21 7.13
C SER A 551 42.74 4.74 5.68
N ASP A 552 41.62 4.62 4.98
CA ASP A 552 41.64 4.24 3.56
C ASP A 552 41.08 5.40 2.73
N GLY A 553 41.92 5.96 1.86
CA GLY A 553 41.63 7.18 1.09
C GLY A 553 40.21 7.25 0.57
N ILE A 554 39.60 8.44 0.71
CA ILE A 554 38.20 8.73 0.39
C ILE A 554 37.92 8.37 -1.08
N SER A 555 37.53 7.12 -1.35
CA SER A 555 36.96 6.77 -2.64
C SER A 555 35.52 7.27 -2.64
N LYS A 556 35.31 8.39 -3.34
CA LYS A 556 34.00 9.03 -3.51
C LYS A 556 33.00 7.97 -4.02
N ALA A 557 31.87 7.84 -3.34
CA ALA A 557 30.72 6.96 -3.65
C ALA A 557 30.78 5.46 -3.27
N SER A 558 31.80 4.96 -2.56
CA SER A 558 31.86 3.56 -2.09
C SER A 558 31.43 3.37 -0.62
N TYR A 559 31.03 2.15 -0.26
CA TYR A 559 30.76 1.77 1.13
C TYR A 559 32.06 1.63 1.92
N GLN A 560 32.17 2.35 3.03
CA GLN A 560 33.31 2.32 3.95
C GLN A 560 33.00 1.51 5.20
N VAL A 561 34.02 0.90 5.80
CA VAL A 561 33.85 0.18 7.06
C VAL A 561 33.81 1.17 8.22
N ALA A 562 32.74 1.15 8.99
CA ALA A 562 32.59 1.94 10.21
C ALA A 562 32.21 1.05 11.40
N LYS A 563 32.26 1.64 12.59
CA LYS A 563 31.64 1.08 13.80
C LYS A 563 30.44 1.94 14.18
N TRP A 564 29.27 1.32 14.30
CA TRP A 564 28.10 1.95 14.88
C TRP A 564 27.78 1.24 16.20
N ASN A 565 27.84 1.97 17.32
CA ASN A 565 27.66 1.46 18.68
C ASN A 565 28.45 0.15 18.96
N GLY A 566 29.74 0.13 18.59
CA GLY A 566 30.63 -1.04 18.72
C GLY A 566 30.49 -2.10 17.60
N THR A 567 29.38 -2.11 16.86
CA THR A 567 29.11 -3.07 15.78
C THR A 567 29.73 -2.62 14.46
N ARG A 568 30.40 -3.54 13.75
CA ARG A 568 30.95 -3.23 12.42
C ARG A 568 29.83 -3.13 11.39
N VAL A 569 29.79 -2.01 10.67
CA VAL A 569 28.80 -1.70 9.63
C VAL A 569 29.48 -1.17 8.38
N SER A 570 28.76 -1.19 7.26
CA SER A 570 29.20 -0.55 6.01
C SER A 570 28.43 0.75 5.84
N VAL A 571 29.12 1.84 5.54
CA VAL A 571 28.54 3.19 5.45
C VAL A 571 28.83 3.80 4.10
N LYS A 572 27.78 4.21 3.39
CA LYS A 572 27.88 5.03 2.18
C LYS A 572 27.67 6.48 2.58
N ILE A 573 28.65 7.33 2.32
CA ILE A 573 28.64 8.75 2.71
C ILE A 573 28.42 9.58 1.44
N LEU A 574 27.45 10.50 1.47
CA LEU A 574 27.27 11.47 0.40
C LEU A 574 28.36 12.55 0.46
N ASP A 575 29.04 12.82 -0.65
CA ASP A 575 30.16 13.77 -0.72
C ASP A 575 29.74 15.23 -0.48
N LYS A 576 30.67 16.06 0.03
CA LYS A 576 30.45 17.48 0.36
C LYS A 576 30.06 18.33 -0.85
N ASP A 577 30.68 18.07 -1.99
CA ASP A 577 30.39 18.78 -3.25
C ASP A 577 29.01 18.40 -3.84
N SER A 578 28.39 17.34 -3.31
CA SER A 578 27.10 16.83 -3.78
C SER A 578 25.90 17.37 -3.01
N TYR A 579 26.11 18.17 -1.94
CA TYR A 579 25.00 18.79 -1.18
C TYR A 579 24.31 19.94 -1.91
N SER A 580 24.97 20.53 -2.90
CA SER A 580 24.40 21.59 -3.74
C SER A 580 23.66 21.05 -4.97
N ASP A 581 23.74 19.74 -5.24
CA ASP A 581 23.14 19.09 -6.41
C ASP A 581 21.83 18.37 -6.02
N PRO A 582 20.65 18.94 -6.37
CA PRO A 582 19.36 18.34 -6.04
C PRO A 582 19.17 16.94 -6.66
N GLU A 583 19.80 16.65 -7.80
CA GLU A 583 19.66 15.35 -8.45
C GLU A 583 20.39 14.25 -7.66
N ARG A 584 21.58 14.54 -7.14
CA ARG A 584 22.34 13.61 -6.29
C ARG A 584 21.66 13.36 -4.95
N ILE A 585 21.07 14.39 -4.35
CA ILE A 585 20.27 14.25 -3.13
C ILE A 585 19.03 13.39 -3.39
N ASN A 586 18.33 13.62 -4.51
CA ASN A 586 17.16 12.83 -4.88
C ASN A 586 17.53 11.37 -5.21
N ALA A 587 18.67 11.12 -5.84
CA ALA A 587 19.18 9.77 -6.07
C ALA A 587 19.51 9.05 -4.76
N PHE A 588 20.19 9.74 -3.82
CA PHE A 588 20.47 9.23 -2.48
C PHE A 588 19.19 8.89 -1.70
N ARG A 589 18.19 9.78 -1.74
CA ARG A 589 16.87 9.55 -1.11
C ARG A 589 16.10 8.41 -1.78
N HIS A 590 16.22 8.25 -3.09
CA HIS A 590 15.59 7.15 -3.81
C HIS A 590 16.19 5.80 -3.39
N GLU A 591 17.52 5.69 -3.35
CA GLU A 591 18.22 4.51 -2.85
C GLU A 591 17.81 4.17 -1.41
N LEU A 592 17.80 5.17 -0.52
CA LEU A 592 17.32 5.01 0.87
C LEU A 592 15.88 4.50 0.92
N THR A 593 14.98 5.08 0.14
CA THR A 593 13.56 4.70 0.09
C THR A 593 13.36 3.24 -0.35
N LEU A 594 14.24 2.72 -1.21
CA LEU A 594 14.19 1.30 -1.60
C LEU A 594 14.78 0.41 -0.51
N LEU A 595 15.93 0.80 0.07
CA LEU A 595 16.60 0.07 1.16
C LEU A 595 15.71 -0.09 2.41
N GLU A 596 14.90 0.92 2.73
CA GLU A 596 13.91 0.86 3.81
C GLU A 596 12.85 -0.22 3.61
N LYS A 597 12.50 -0.52 2.35
CA LYS A 597 11.37 -1.40 1.99
C LYS A 597 11.77 -2.86 1.83
N VAL A 598 13.05 -3.14 1.66
CA VAL A 598 13.54 -4.46 1.28
C VAL A 598 14.20 -5.18 2.46
N ARG A 599 13.73 -6.40 2.72
CA ARG A 599 14.22 -7.28 3.79
C ARG A 599 14.22 -8.72 3.27
N HIS A 600 15.39 -9.24 2.92
CA HIS A 600 15.52 -10.61 2.39
C HIS A 600 16.94 -11.15 2.67
N PRO A 601 17.12 -12.46 2.98
CA PRO A 601 18.44 -13.04 3.31
C PRO A 601 19.49 -12.90 2.21
N ASN A 602 19.07 -12.86 0.93
CA ASN A 602 19.94 -12.63 -0.22
C ASN A 602 19.94 -11.18 -0.72
N VAL A 603 19.52 -10.22 0.10
CA VAL A 603 19.59 -8.77 -0.17
C VAL A 603 20.27 -8.10 1.02
N ILE A 604 21.06 -7.06 0.77
CA ILE A 604 21.81 -6.35 1.81
C ILE A 604 20.86 -5.75 2.86
N GLN A 605 21.18 -5.94 4.14
CA GLN A 605 20.35 -5.44 5.24
C GLN A 605 20.62 -3.96 5.53
N PHE A 606 19.60 -3.13 5.37
CA PHE A 606 19.61 -1.72 5.81
C PHE A 606 19.55 -1.61 7.34
N VAL A 607 20.47 -0.84 7.94
CA VAL A 607 20.60 -0.65 9.39
C VAL A 607 19.98 0.67 9.82
N GLY A 608 20.24 1.75 9.08
CA GLY A 608 19.74 3.09 9.37
C GLY A 608 20.39 4.13 8.46
N ALA A 609 20.02 5.39 8.60
CA ALA A 609 20.58 6.48 7.81
C ALA A 609 20.79 7.74 8.65
N VAL A 610 21.67 8.62 8.18
CA VAL A 610 21.80 9.99 8.66
C VAL A 610 21.30 10.88 7.53
N THR A 611 20.15 11.50 7.71
CA THR A 611 19.49 12.32 6.68
C THR A 611 19.31 13.77 7.11
N GLN A 612 19.32 14.03 8.42
CA GLN A 612 19.14 15.36 8.99
C GLN A 612 20.47 16.09 9.25
N ASN A 613 21.59 15.36 9.26
CA ASN A 613 22.92 15.90 9.50
C ASN A 613 23.84 15.70 8.31
N ILE A 614 24.84 16.57 8.21
CA ILE A 614 25.92 16.46 7.22
C ILE A 614 27.15 15.85 7.91
N PRO A 615 27.79 14.83 7.31
CA PRO A 615 27.46 14.29 6.00
C PRO A 615 26.29 13.29 6.05
N MET A 616 25.46 13.27 4.99
CA MET A 616 24.38 12.28 4.89
C MET A 616 24.97 10.88 4.68
N MET A 617 24.41 9.88 5.37
CA MET A 617 24.94 8.50 5.39
C MET A 617 23.84 7.46 5.22
N ILE A 618 24.11 6.39 4.48
CA ILE A 618 23.34 5.15 4.51
C ILE A 618 24.19 4.10 5.20
N VAL A 619 23.64 3.47 6.24
CA VAL A 619 24.31 2.42 7.02
C VAL A 619 23.64 1.08 6.73
N VAL A 620 24.45 0.10 6.31
CA VAL A 620 24.02 -1.28 6.03
C VAL A 620 24.93 -2.26 6.78
N GLU A 621 24.56 -3.54 6.78
CA GLU A 621 25.38 -4.57 7.42
C GLU A 621 26.80 -4.65 6.84
N TYR A 622 27.74 -5.16 7.64
CA TYR A 622 29.12 -5.38 7.20
C TYR A 622 29.36 -6.79 6.67
N ASN A 623 29.87 -6.89 5.44
CA ASN A 623 30.18 -8.15 4.75
C ASN A 623 31.71 -8.38 4.70
N PRO A 624 32.29 -9.12 5.67
CA PRO A 624 33.75 -9.24 5.80
C PRO A 624 34.44 -10.02 4.67
N LYS A 625 33.69 -10.83 3.90
CA LYS A 625 34.25 -11.63 2.81
C LYS A 625 34.33 -10.88 1.48
N GLY A 626 33.92 -9.60 1.45
CA GLY A 626 33.98 -8.75 0.27
C GLY A 626 32.93 -9.10 -0.78
N ASP A 627 33.12 -8.58 -1.99
CA ASP A 627 32.24 -8.83 -3.13
C ASP A 627 32.64 -10.07 -3.96
N LEU A 628 31.72 -10.52 -4.80
CA LEU A 628 31.89 -11.70 -5.64
C LEU A 628 32.99 -11.51 -6.69
N SER A 629 33.27 -10.29 -7.15
CA SER A 629 34.34 -10.02 -8.11
C SER A 629 35.71 -10.36 -7.51
N VAL A 630 35.99 -9.83 -6.32
CA VAL A 630 37.23 -10.12 -5.58
C VAL A 630 37.32 -11.61 -5.22
N TYR A 631 36.19 -12.22 -4.87
CA TYR A 631 36.14 -13.64 -4.56
C TYR A 631 36.49 -14.53 -5.77
N LEU A 632 35.93 -14.24 -6.96
CA LEU A 632 36.21 -14.97 -8.19
C LEU A 632 37.64 -14.74 -8.67
N GLN A 633 38.19 -13.53 -8.57
CA GLN A 633 39.60 -13.28 -8.88
C GLN A 633 40.56 -14.14 -8.04
N LYS A 634 40.25 -14.34 -6.76
CA LYS A 634 41.08 -15.14 -5.84
C LYS A 634 40.91 -16.65 -6.03
N LYS A 635 39.70 -17.11 -6.34
CA LYS A 635 39.37 -18.55 -6.42
C LYS A 635 39.39 -19.11 -7.83
N GLY A 636 39.28 -18.26 -8.85
CA GLY A 636 39.01 -18.68 -10.21
C GLY A 636 37.69 -19.45 -10.30
N ARG A 637 37.70 -20.51 -11.09
CA ARG A 637 36.54 -21.37 -11.34
C ARG A 637 36.02 -22.04 -10.08
N LEU A 638 34.71 -21.98 -9.84
CA LEU A 638 34.08 -22.62 -8.68
C LEU A 638 33.77 -24.09 -8.93
N SER A 639 33.49 -24.86 -7.87
CA SER A 639 32.95 -26.21 -8.03
C SER A 639 31.47 -26.16 -8.44
N PRO A 640 30.92 -27.18 -9.12
CA PRO A 640 29.52 -27.17 -9.56
C PRO A 640 28.52 -26.96 -8.43
N SER A 641 28.73 -27.60 -7.28
CA SER A 641 27.88 -27.45 -6.09
C SER A 641 27.89 -26.01 -5.55
N LYS A 642 29.06 -25.37 -5.53
CA LYS A 642 29.21 -23.98 -5.07
C LYS A 642 28.63 -22.98 -6.06
N ALA A 643 28.86 -23.21 -7.35
CA ALA A 643 28.29 -22.39 -8.44
C ALA A 643 26.76 -22.41 -8.42
N LEU A 644 26.14 -23.59 -8.29
CA LEU A 644 24.67 -23.73 -8.21
C LEU A 644 24.07 -23.03 -6.99
N ARG A 645 24.75 -23.13 -5.84
CA ARG A 645 24.33 -22.42 -4.63
C ARG A 645 24.40 -20.91 -4.80
N PHE A 646 25.51 -20.39 -5.34
CA PHE A 646 25.66 -18.96 -5.62
C PHE A 646 24.63 -18.47 -6.63
N ALA A 647 24.36 -19.25 -7.68
CA ALA A 647 23.32 -18.95 -8.66
C ALA A 647 21.93 -18.87 -8.01
N LEU A 648 21.59 -19.80 -7.11
CA LEU A 648 20.32 -19.79 -6.37
C LEU A 648 20.21 -18.60 -5.42
N ASP A 649 21.28 -18.22 -4.72
CA ASP A 649 21.29 -17.07 -3.82
C ASP A 649 21.00 -15.77 -4.59
N ILE A 650 21.69 -15.55 -5.71
CA ILE A 650 21.46 -14.38 -6.58
C ILE A 650 20.04 -14.43 -7.16
N ALA A 651 19.59 -15.59 -7.66
CA ALA A 651 18.27 -15.71 -8.27
C ALA A 651 17.14 -15.44 -7.28
N ARG A 652 17.25 -15.88 -6.02
CA ARG A 652 16.29 -15.57 -4.95
C ARG A 652 16.25 -14.10 -4.60
N GLY A 653 17.42 -13.48 -4.41
CA GLY A 653 17.49 -12.05 -4.12
C GLY A 653 16.84 -11.22 -5.21
N MET A 654 17.11 -11.54 -6.48
CA MET A 654 16.50 -10.84 -7.61
C MET A 654 15.00 -11.11 -7.76
N ASN A 655 14.55 -12.35 -7.56
CA ASN A 655 13.11 -12.66 -7.59
C ASN A 655 12.35 -11.84 -6.55
N TYR A 656 12.89 -11.72 -5.34
CA TYR A 656 12.31 -10.89 -4.28
C TYR A 656 12.22 -9.41 -4.69
N LEU A 657 13.29 -8.85 -5.26
CA LEU A 657 13.27 -7.46 -5.76
C LEU A 657 12.22 -7.25 -6.86
N HIS A 658 12.07 -8.20 -7.79
CA HIS A 658 11.07 -8.17 -8.87
C HIS A 658 9.64 -8.38 -8.38
N GLU A 659 9.44 -9.06 -7.25
CA GLU A 659 8.12 -9.27 -6.65
C GLU A 659 7.64 -8.11 -5.76
N CYS A 660 8.51 -7.13 -5.45
CA CYS A 660 8.14 -5.94 -4.67
C CYS A 660 6.93 -5.20 -5.26
N LYS A 661 6.07 -4.65 -4.38
CA LYS A 661 4.85 -3.89 -4.74
C LYS A 661 4.84 -2.52 -4.06
N PRO A 662 4.31 -1.45 -4.69
CA PRO A 662 3.46 -1.45 -5.89
C PRO A 662 4.20 -1.70 -7.21
N ASP A 663 5.50 -1.41 -7.26
CA ASP A 663 6.33 -1.52 -8.46
C ASP A 663 7.50 -2.50 -8.26
N PRO A 664 7.85 -3.33 -9.27
CA PRO A 664 9.02 -4.19 -9.21
C PRO A 664 10.31 -3.35 -9.12
N ILE A 665 11.24 -3.76 -8.27
CA ILE A 665 12.57 -3.14 -8.20
C ILE A 665 13.45 -3.80 -9.26
N ILE A 666 13.65 -3.13 -10.39
CA ILE A 666 14.58 -3.54 -11.44
C ILE A 666 15.98 -3.05 -11.07
N HIS A 667 16.96 -3.95 -11.01
CA HIS A 667 18.29 -3.62 -10.49
C HIS A 667 19.12 -2.79 -11.48
N CYS A 668 19.11 -3.14 -12.77
CA CYS A 668 19.80 -2.47 -13.89
C CYS A 668 21.34 -2.35 -13.79
N ASP A 669 21.95 -2.65 -12.65
CA ASP A 669 23.41 -2.65 -12.41
C ASP A 669 23.85 -3.93 -11.68
N LEU A 670 23.19 -5.06 -11.95
CA LEU A 670 23.54 -6.33 -11.32
C LEU A 670 24.91 -6.82 -11.87
N LYS A 671 25.94 -6.83 -11.02
CA LYS A 671 27.31 -7.24 -11.38
C LYS A 671 28.02 -7.85 -10.16
N PRO A 672 29.12 -8.61 -10.34
CA PRO A 672 29.81 -9.26 -9.21
C PRO A 672 30.24 -8.32 -8.09
N LYS A 673 30.57 -7.04 -8.40
CA LYS A 673 30.90 -6.01 -7.41
C LYS A 673 29.73 -5.64 -6.49
N ASN A 674 28.49 -5.79 -6.97
CA ASN A 674 27.26 -5.48 -6.25
C ASN A 674 26.69 -6.72 -5.52
N ILE A 675 27.42 -7.84 -5.51
CA ILE A 675 27.02 -9.07 -4.83
C ILE A 675 28.02 -9.36 -3.71
N LEU A 676 27.59 -9.23 -2.46
CA LEU A 676 28.42 -9.30 -1.27
C LEU A 676 28.35 -10.67 -0.61
N LEU A 677 29.46 -11.12 -0.01
CA LEU A 677 29.54 -12.36 0.75
C LEU A 677 29.46 -12.07 2.25
N ASP A 678 28.46 -12.64 2.92
CA ASP A 678 28.35 -12.56 4.38
C ASP A 678 29.34 -13.50 5.11
N ARG A 679 29.30 -13.50 6.45
CA ARG A 679 30.14 -14.41 7.27
C ARG A 679 29.84 -15.88 6.99
N GLY A 680 28.57 -16.24 6.78
CA GLY A 680 28.13 -17.60 6.44
C GLY A 680 28.54 -18.05 5.03
N GLY A 681 29.01 -17.13 4.18
CA GLY A 681 29.31 -17.41 2.77
C GLY A 681 28.08 -17.47 1.87
N GLN A 682 26.96 -16.87 2.29
CA GLN A 682 25.80 -16.59 1.46
C GLN A 682 26.01 -15.30 0.66
N LEU A 683 25.45 -15.26 -0.55
CA LEU A 683 25.47 -14.06 -1.38
C LEU A 683 24.29 -13.15 -1.07
N LYS A 684 24.57 -11.84 -1.01
CA LYS A 684 23.62 -10.77 -0.78
C LYS A 684 23.72 -9.72 -1.88
N ILE A 685 22.59 -9.36 -2.47
CA ILE A 685 22.50 -8.35 -3.51
C ILE A 685 22.50 -6.96 -2.88
N SER A 686 23.31 -6.07 -3.42
CA SER A 686 23.45 -4.66 -3.02
C SER A 686 23.44 -3.77 -4.27
N GLY A 687 23.47 -2.44 -4.11
CA GLY A 687 23.60 -1.53 -5.26
C GLY A 687 22.34 -1.41 -6.14
N PHE A 688 21.18 -1.87 -5.68
CA PHE A 688 19.89 -1.58 -6.31
C PHE A 688 19.42 -0.17 -5.93
N GLY A 689 18.63 0.47 -6.80
CA GLY A 689 18.17 1.85 -6.57
C GLY A 689 19.17 2.95 -6.92
N MET A 690 20.35 2.60 -7.43
CA MET A 690 21.36 3.57 -7.87
C MET A 690 21.03 4.21 -9.22
N ILE A 691 20.33 3.47 -10.09
CA ILE A 691 19.88 3.96 -11.40
C ILE A 691 18.43 4.41 -11.28
N ARG A 692 18.16 5.67 -11.61
CA ARG A 692 16.80 6.21 -11.61
C ARG A 692 16.05 5.76 -12.86
N LEU A 693 14.85 5.23 -12.67
CA LEU A 693 14.00 4.73 -13.76
C LEU A 693 12.78 5.63 -13.97
N SER A 694 12.44 5.87 -15.23
CA SER A 694 11.19 6.47 -15.68
C SER A 694 10.21 5.35 -15.99
N LYS A 695 9.09 5.29 -15.25
CA LYS A 695 8.03 4.32 -15.48
C LYS A 695 7.24 4.70 -16.74
N ILE A 696 7.21 3.79 -17.72
CA ILE A 696 6.48 3.99 -18.99
C ILE A 696 5.10 3.31 -18.93
N SER A 697 5.04 2.07 -18.41
CA SER A 697 3.81 1.31 -18.19
C SER A 697 3.93 0.46 -16.90
N GLN A 698 2.98 -0.43 -16.65
CA GLN A 698 2.99 -1.32 -15.48
C GLN A 698 4.18 -2.29 -15.45
N ASP A 699 4.71 -2.66 -16.61
CA ASP A 699 5.79 -3.65 -16.80
C ASP A 699 6.99 -3.10 -17.57
N LYS A 700 6.92 -1.88 -18.10
CA LYS A 700 7.98 -1.24 -18.89
C LYS A 700 8.58 -0.02 -18.21
N ALA A 701 9.90 0.06 -18.26
CA ALA A 701 10.70 1.15 -17.74
C ALA A 701 11.73 1.62 -18.77
N LYS A 702 12.26 2.83 -18.54
CA LYS A 702 13.40 3.39 -19.26
C LYS A 702 14.32 4.11 -18.27
N VAL A 703 15.63 4.16 -18.55
CA VAL A 703 16.58 4.88 -17.68
C VAL A 703 16.33 6.39 -17.76
N ALA A 704 16.21 7.06 -16.62
CA ALA A 704 16.15 8.51 -16.57
C ALA A 704 17.57 9.07 -16.77
N ASN A 705 17.73 10.04 -17.67
CA ASN A 705 19.02 10.69 -17.97
C ASN A 705 20.16 9.68 -18.30
N HIS A 706 19.92 8.83 -19.30
CA HIS A 706 20.77 7.68 -19.70
C HIS A 706 22.27 7.98 -19.72
N LYS A 707 22.69 9.07 -20.37
CA LYS A 707 24.11 9.45 -20.50
C LYS A 707 24.81 9.74 -19.17
N ALA A 708 24.08 10.13 -18.13
CA ALA A 708 24.64 10.45 -16.83
C ALA A 708 24.72 9.23 -15.88
N HIS A 709 23.89 8.20 -16.11
CA HIS A 709 23.71 7.09 -15.17
C HIS A 709 24.24 5.74 -15.66
N ILE A 710 24.48 5.58 -16.96
CA ILE A 710 24.96 4.31 -17.53
C ILE A 710 26.46 4.35 -17.77
N ASP A 711 27.17 3.41 -17.15
CA ASP A 711 28.57 3.11 -17.43
C ASP A 711 28.66 2.24 -18.69
N LEU A 712 29.11 2.82 -19.80
CA LEU A 712 29.24 2.11 -21.10
C LEU A 712 30.35 1.04 -21.09
N SER A 713 31.22 1.00 -20.08
CA SER A 713 32.18 -0.09 -19.88
C SER A 713 31.57 -1.32 -19.18
N ASN A 714 30.35 -1.19 -18.64
CA ASN A 714 29.67 -2.24 -17.91
C ASN A 714 29.05 -3.29 -18.85
N TYR A 715 29.81 -4.30 -19.25
CA TYR A 715 29.35 -5.37 -20.14
C TYR A 715 28.31 -6.34 -19.52
N TYR A 716 27.93 -6.19 -18.25
CA TYR A 716 26.82 -6.95 -17.65
C TYR A 716 25.45 -6.38 -18.04
N ILE A 717 25.42 -5.14 -18.56
CA ILE A 717 24.20 -4.45 -18.96
C ILE A 717 23.49 -5.15 -20.12
N ALA A 718 22.16 -5.15 -20.10
CA ALA A 718 21.37 -5.70 -21.19
C ALA A 718 21.44 -4.80 -22.45
N PRO A 719 21.40 -5.38 -23.67
CA PRO A 719 21.45 -4.62 -24.92
C PRO A 719 20.47 -3.46 -25.02
N GLU A 720 19.23 -3.67 -24.58
CA GLU A 720 18.16 -2.66 -24.61
C GLU A 720 18.43 -1.50 -23.62
N VAL A 721 19.06 -1.75 -22.47
CA VAL A 721 19.45 -0.68 -21.55
C VAL A 721 20.66 0.07 -22.12
N TYR A 722 21.62 -0.62 -22.74
CA TYR A 722 22.78 0.00 -23.41
C TYR A 722 22.34 0.94 -24.54
N LYS A 723 21.33 0.55 -25.32
CA LYS A 723 20.79 1.31 -26.46
C LYS A 723 19.77 2.40 -26.09
N ASP A 724 19.50 2.61 -24.80
CA ASP A 724 18.48 3.54 -24.31
C ASP A 724 17.05 3.22 -24.80
N GLU A 725 16.74 1.92 -24.92
CA GLU A 725 15.43 1.42 -25.33
C GLU A 725 14.52 1.19 -24.10
N ILE A 726 13.24 0.90 -24.36
CA ILE A 726 12.26 0.55 -23.31
C ILE A 726 12.44 -0.93 -22.95
N PHE A 727 12.46 -1.24 -21.66
CA PHE A 727 12.72 -2.59 -21.18
C PHE A 727 11.80 -3.02 -20.04
N ASP A 728 11.84 -4.30 -19.69
CA ASP A 728 11.17 -4.86 -18.52
C ASP A 728 12.19 -5.49 -17.55
N LEU A 729 11.70 -6.12 -16.49
CA LEU A 729 12.52 -6.76 -15.45
C LEU A 729 13.52 -7.81 -15.98
N ARG A 730 13.37 -8.32 -17.21
CA ARG A 730 14.26 -9.34 -17.79
C ARG A 730 15.64 -8.81 -18.17
N VAL A 731 15.88 -7.51 -18.06
CA VAL A 731 17.23 -6.94 -18.18
C VAL A 731 18.18 -7.53 -17.14
N ASP A 732 17.69 -7.78 -15.92
CA ASP A 732 18.51 -8.33 -14.85
C ASP A 732 18.83 -9.83 -15.08
N ALA A 733 18.01 -10.53 -15.87
CA ALA A 733 18.29 -11.92 -16.28
C ALA A 733 19.49 -11.98 -17.24
N HIS A 734 19.66 -10.97 -18.11
CA HIS A 734 20.86 -10.87 -18.95
C HIS A 734 22.13 -10.76 -18.10
N SER A 735 22.13 -9.83 -17.14
CA SER A 735 23.24 -9.64 -16.20
C SER A 735 23.54 -10.91 -15.41
N PHE A 736 22.51 -11.61 -14.93
CA PHE A 736 22.64 -12.91 -14.27
C PHE A 736 23.30 -13.97 -15.15
N GLY A 737 22.95 -14.04 -16.45
CA GLY A 737 23.59 -14.95 -17.40
C GLY A 737 25.10 -14.72 -17.54
N VAL A 738 25.52 -13.45 -17.63
CA VAL A 738 26.95 -13.06 -17.69
C VAL A 738 27.66 -13.45 -16.39
N ILE A 739 27.06 -13.17 -15.22
CA ILE A 739 27.63 -13.55 -13.92
C ILE A 739 27.78 -15.07 -13.80
N LEU A 740 26.76 -15.82 -14.25
CA LEU A 740 26.78 -17.28 -14.18
C LEU A 740 27.86 -17.86 -15.10
N TYR A 741 28.10 -17.29 -16.28
CA TYR A 741 29.24 -17.64 -17.13
C TYR A 741 30.56 -17.46 -16.38
N GLU A 742 30.80 -16.29 -15.77
CA GLU A 742 32.05 -16.02 -15.04
C GLU A 742 32.24 -16.95 -13.84
N ILE A 743 31.17 -17.29 -13.12
CA ILE A 743 31.21 -18.29 -12.03
C ILE A 743 31.64 -19.67 -12.56
N THR A 744 31.13 -20.07 -13.72
CA THR A 744 31.37 -21.41 -14.30
C THR A 744 32.71 -21.55 -15.00
N GLU A 745 33.18 -20.51 -15.69
CA GLU A 745 34.44 -20.53 -16.43
C GLU A 745 35.60 -19.98 -15.59
N GLY A 746 35.31 -19.22 -14.52
CA GLY A 746 36.30 -18.62 -13.63
C GLY A 746 37.05 -17.43 -14.23
N VAL A 747 36.61 -16.94 -15.39
CA VAL A 747 37.23 -15.82 -16.12
C VAL A 747 36.15 -14.88 -16.67
N PRO A 748 36.44 -13.57 -16.80
CA PRO A 748 35.54 -12.63 -17.46
C PRO A 748 35.23 -13.01 -18.90
N VAL A 749 34.05 -12.61 -19.37
CA VAL A 749 33.64 -12.80 -20.77
C VAL A 749 34.64 -12.15 -21.72
N PHE A 750 35.02 -12.85 -22.79
CA PHE A 750 35.98 -12.39 -23.81
C PHE A 750 37.37 -11.94 -23.32
N HIS A 751 37.79 -12.31 -22.11
CA HIS A 751 39.13 -12.01 -21.60
C HIS A 751 40.24 -12.49 -22.58
N PRO A 752 41.30 -11.69 -22.86
CA PRO A 752 41.70 -10.43 -22.19
C PRO A 752 41.22 -9.12 -22.84
N ARG A 753 40.12 -9.12 -23.60
CA ARG A 753 39.61 -7.87 -24.23
C ARG A 753 39.22 -6.80 -23.20
N PRO A 754 39.36 -5.50 -23.53
CA PRO A 754 38.96 -4.41 -22.65
C PRO A 754 37.43 -4.34 -22.47
N PRO A 755 36.92 -3.94 -21.28
CA PRO A 755 35.49 -3.95 -20.95
C PRO A 755 34.59 -3.20 -21.94
N GLU A 756 35.04 -2.05 -22.46
CA GLU A 756 34.29 -1.23 -23.40
C GLU A 756 34.08 -1.95 -24.74
N GLU A 757 35.12 -2.64 -25.23
CA GLU A 757 35.02 -3.44 -26.44
C GLU A 757 34.08 -4.62 -26.24
N VAL A 758 34.16 -5.27 -25.07
CA VAL A 758 33.27 -6.38 -24.71
C VAL A 758 31.82 -5.95 -24.64
N ALA A 759 31.52 -4.82 -23.98
CA ALA A 759 30.17 -4.26 -23.92
C ALA A 759 29.62 -3.99 -25.33
N ARG A 760 30.43 -3.38 -26.20
CA ARG A 760 30.07 -3.13 -27.61
C ARG A 760 29.78 -4.42 -28.37
N MET A 761 30.62 -5.45 -28.22
CA MET A 761 30.43 -6.76 -28.85
C MET A 761 29.14 -7.46 -28.38
N MET A 762 28.83 -7.42 -27.09
CA MET A 762 27.66 -8.09 -26.53
C MET A 762 26.35 -7.36 -26.82
N CYS A 763 26.35 -6.02 -26.70
CA CYS A 763 25.15 -5.20 -26.82
C CYS A 763 24.84 -4.74 -28.26
N LEU A 764 25.87 -4.46 -29.08
CA LEU A 764 25.67 -3.99 -30.47
C LEU A 764 25.87 -5.09 -31.50
N GLU A 765 26.88 -5.95 -31.35
CA GLU A 765 27.17 -7.02 -32.33
C GLU A 765 26.46 -8.35 -32.01
N GLY A 766 25.85 -8.48 -30.84
CA GLY A 766 25.15 -9.70 -30.42
C GLY A 766 26.07 -10.90 -30.18
N LYS A 767 27.39 -10.70 -30.06
CA LYS A 767 28.36 -11.78 -29.85
C LYS A 767 28.23 -12.36 -28.43
N ARG A 768 28.47 -13.66 -28.29
CA ARG A 768 28.52 -14.39 -27.00
C ARG A 768 29.81 -15.21 -26.91
N PRO A 769 30.41 -15.36 -25.72
CA PRO A 769 31.66 -16.07 -25.57
C PRO A 769 31.48 -17.58 -25.71
N VAL A 770 32.51 -18.26 -26.20
CA VAL A 770 32.52 -19.73 -26.30
C VAL A 770 32.88 -20.32 -24.94
N PHE A 771 32.21 -21.41 -24.56
CA PHE A 771 32.54 -22.20 -23.38
C PHE A 771 33.83 -22.97 -23.64
N LYS A 772 34.89 -22.72 -22.86
CA LYS A 772 36.21 -23.33 -23.05
C LYS A 772 36.27 -24.74 -22.46
N THR A 773 35.34 -25.07 -21.58
CA THR A 773 35.39 -26.31 -20.80
C THR A 773 34.86 -27.51 -21.59
N LYS A 774 35.61 -28.64 -21.58
CA LYS A 774 35.11 -29.94 -22.06
C LYS A 774 33.83 -30.29 -21.27
N SER A 775 32.81 -30.80 -21.95
CA SER A 775 31.44 -31.12 -21.51
C SER A 775 31.25 -32.02 -20.26
N ARG A 776 32.29 -32.26 -19.46
CA ARG A 776 32.29 -33.15 -18.29
C ARG A 776 32.32 -32.46 -16.92
N SER A 777 32.46 -31.14 -16.82
CA SER A 777 32.62 -30.47 -15.50
C SER A 777 31.34 -29.80 -14.95
N TYR A 778 30.45 -29.33 -15.82
CA TYR A 778 29.16 -28.74 -15.45
C TYR A 778 28.01 -29.45 -16.18
N PRO A 779 26.82 -29.56 -15.57
CA PRO A 779 25.65 -30.12 -16.25
C PRO A 779 25.31 -29.30 -17.52
N PRO A 780 24.97 -29.93 -18.65
CA PRO A 780 24.56 -29.23 -19.88
C PRO A 780 23.42 -28.22 -19.65
N ASP A 781 22.50 -28.54 -18.74
CA ASP A 781 21.37 -27.69 -18.36
C ASP A 781 21.80 -26.30 -17.84
N ILE A 782 23.01 -26.18 -17.24
CA ILE A 782 23.53 -24.88 -16.78
C ILE A 782 23.97 -24.03 -17.96
N LYS A 783 24.60 -24.65 -18.97
CA LYS A 783 24.97 -23.95 -20.20
C LYS A 783 23.72 -23.45 -20.93
N GLU A 784 22.69 -24.29 -21.04
CA GLU A 784 21.41 -23.90 -21.63
C GLU A 784 20.75 -22.75 -20.85
N LEU A 785 20.82 -22.77 -19.52
CA LEU A 785 20.30 -21.68 -18.69
C LEU A 785 21.06 -20.37 -18.94
N ILE A 786 22.39 -20.39 -18.99
CA ILE A 786 23.21 -19.22 -19.32
C ILE A 786 22.81 -18.67 -20.70
N GLU A 787 22.71 -19.55 -21.69
CA GLU A 787 22.35 -19.21 -23.07
C GLU A 787 20.96 -18.56 -23.18
N LYS A 788 19.99 -19.05 -22.40
CA LYS A 788 18.65 -18.44 -22.32
C LYS A 788 18.63 -17.11 -21.56
N CYS A 789 19.45 -16.96 -20.52
CA CYS A 789 19.49 -15.75 -19.69
C CYS A 789 20.02 -14.54 -20.47
N TRP A 790 21.08 -14.70 -21.27
CA TRP A 790 21.67 -13.60 -22.06
C TRP A 790 21.19 -13.55 -23.52
N HIS A 791 20.02 -14.14 -23.81
CA HIS A 791 19.48 -14.17 -25.17
C HIS A 791 19.31 -12.73 -25.73
N PRO A 792 19.60 -12.47 -27.03
CA PRO A 792 19.47 -11.12 -27.60
C PRO A 792 18.07 -10.52 -27.38
N GLU A 793 17.02 -11.30 -27.64
CA GLU A 793 15.64 -10.88 -27.43
C GLU A 793 15.22 -11.00 -25.96
N ALA A 794 14.79 -9.88 -25.36
CA ALA A 794 14.38 -9.80 -23.97
C ALA A 794 13.20 -10.75 -23.63
N GLY A 795 12.22 -10.92 -24.52
CA GLY A 795 11.04 -11.75 -24.28
C GLY A 795 11.32 -13.24 -24.11
N ILE A 796 12.46 -13.73 -24.62
CA ILE A 796 12.89 -15.12 -24.50
C ILE A 796 13.59 -15.39 -23.15
N ARG A 797 14.13 -14.34 -22.52
CA ARG A 797 14.85 -14.47 -21.26
C ARG A 797 13.88 -14.90 -20.16
N PRO A 798 14.23 -15.91 -19.34
CA PRO A 798 13.38 -16.38 -18.27
C PRO A 798 13.24 -15.33 -17.16
N THR A 799 12.12 -15.35 -16.44
CA THR A 799 11.98 -14.59 -15.19
C THR A 799 12.80 -15.25 -14.07
N PHE A 800 13.12 -14.51 -13.00
CA PHE A 800 13.87 -15.12 -11.88
C PHE A 800 13.10 -16.26 -11.18
N SER A 801 11.76 -16.22 -11.17
CA SER A 801 10.92 -17.32 -10.71
C SER A 801 11.15 -18.60 -11.54
N GLU A 802 11.19 -18.46 -12.87
CA GLU A 802 11.51 -19.57 -13.78
C GLU A 802 12.96 -20.04 -13.65
N ILE A 803 13.92 -19.12 -13.46
CA ILE A 803 15.33 -19.43 -13.23
C ILE A 803 15.48 -20.29 -11.96
N ILE A 804 14.81 -19.93 -10.86
CA ILE A 804 14.83 -20.69 -9.61
C ILE A 804 14.31 -22.12 -9.84
N ILE A 805 13.17 -22.26 -10.52
CA ILE A 805 12.59 -23.59 -10.83
C ILE A 805 13.58 -24.44 -11.64
N ARG A 806 14.27 -23.85 -12.62
CA ARG A 806 15.27 -24.56 -13.42
C ARG A 806 16.49 -24.94 -12.60
N LEU A 807 17.03 -24.02 -11.80
CA LEU A 807 18.19 -24.30 -10.94
C LEU A 807 17.90 -25.38 -9.91
N ASP A 808 16.74 -25.37 -9.25
CA ASP A 808 16.36 -26.41 -8.28
C ASP A 808 16.20 -27.79 -8.98
N LYS A 809 15.73 -27.84 -10.24
CA LYS A 809 15.73 -29.08 -11.05
C LYS A 809 17.14 -29.58 -11.36
N ILE A 810 18.06 -28.69 -11.73
CA ILE A 810 19.45 -29.03 -12.01
C ILE A 810 20.12 -29.59 -10.74
N VAL A 811 19.91 -28.95 -9.59
CA VAL A 811 20.41 -29.43 -8.30
C VAL A 811 19.88 -30.83 -8.00
N ALA A 812 18.58 -31.06 -8.17
CA ALA A 812 17.96 -32.37 -7.92
C ALA A 812 18.54 -33.48 -8.83
N ASN A 813 18.81 -33.18 -10.10
CA ASN A 813 19.41 -34.12 -11.05
C ASN A 813 20.87 -34.43 -10.72
N CYS A 814 21.66 -33.43 -10.33
CA CYS A 814 23.05 -33.63 -9.92
C CYS A 814 23.17 -34.54 -8.68
N SER A 815 22.23 -34.42 -7.72
CA SER A 815 22.17 -35.28 -6.53
C SER A 815 21.90 -36.75 -6.84
N LYS A 816 21.10 -37.03 -7.87
CA LYS A 816 20.79 -38.40 -8.30
C LYS A 816 21.95 -39.06 -9.06
N GLN A 817 22.78 -38.28 -9.74
CA GLN A 817 23.86 -38.80 -10.60
C GLN A 817 25.22 -38.94 -9.90
N GLY A 818 25.29 -38.74 -8.58
CA GLY A 818 26.53 -38.95 -7.80
C GLY A 818 27.66 -37.98 -8.15
N TRP A 819 27.36 -36.84 -8.81
CA TRP A 819 28.33 -35.79 -9.14
C TRP A 819 28.90 -35.07 -7.91
N TRP A 820 28.33 -35.33 -6.72
CA TRP A 820 28.77 -34.81 -5.44
C TRP A 820 29.92 -35.66 -4.89
N LYS A 821 31.15 -35.47 -5.42
CA LYS A 821 32.36 -36.09 -4.86
C LYS A 821 33.06 -35.25 -3.78
N ASP A 822 32.62 -34.02 -3.54
CA ASP A 822 33.10 -33.24 -2.39
C ASP A 822 32.43 -33.77 -1.12
N THR A 823 33.21 -34.55 -0.39
CA THR A 823 32.88 -35.24 0.84
C THR A 823 32.48 -34.22 1.91
N PHE A 824 31.18 -34.06 2.12
CA PHE A 824 30.66 -33.51 3.37
C PHE A 824 30.95 -34.54 4.47
N LYS A 825 32.04 -34.35 5.21
CA LYS A 825 32.08 -34.80 6.61
C LYS A 825 31.16 -33.86 7.38
N PHE A 826 29.97 -34.35 7.72
CA PHE A 826 29.22 -33.77 8.83
C PHE A 826 30.05 -34.03 10.10
N PRO A 827 30.37 -33.01 10.91
CA PRO A 827 30.69 -33.29 12.29
C PRO A 827 29.38 -33.79 12.94
N TRP A 828 29.52 -34.76 13.84
CA TRP A 828 28.50 -35.36 14.70
C TRP A 828 27.70 -36.53 14.09
N LYS A 829 28.01 -37.71 14.65
CA LYS A 829 27.23 -38.95 14.63
C LYS A 829 26.13 -38.87 15.67
#